data_AF-A7KH55-F1
#
_entry.id   AF-A7KH55-F1
#
_cell.length_a   1.000
_cell.length_b   1.000
_cell.length_c   1.000
_cell.angle_alpha   90.00
_cell.angle_beta   90.00
_cell.angle_gamma   90.00
#
_symmetry.space_group_name_H-M   'P 1'
#
loop_
_entity.id
_entity.type
_entity.pdbx_description
1 polymer ?
#
loop_
_entity_poly.entity_id
_entity_poly.type
_entity_poly.pdbx_seq_one_letter_code
_entity_poly.pdbx_strand_id
1 'polypeptide(L)'
;MELAVGMIVEVSGLAGDVKPVPGMEGAIAPMNLNGAKAQLIEYDKDSGKWIAGTFGGALIAVAEKHLAPASSDDMDGIDFVMGPKSDPTVVGEQLSDALADKGFATVKIVVSEADTAAMLEATKLLEDDEQFGRLAVEFEPGYLGRGAGAKVLHLDPQSESVPRVVADSPLKVMDNNFSAVSSMLAPYSNEKLGFDIYSRTSMLLRMPIGDHEEEKYPPAEVDEAEAESYLHLMYRRQLTVLQFVGPEGGSMKLLPKRAGGVEYSVKADPNTMVLISSSLYDYSYEPLGASLTLQTFFLQAPAVWEVGEVQGDVASLSAARSGPPAPKDPQISVMSMYCRYGGGVNGREHYWAAAGKAGIDGATEVPTQRWDNSVYFDPDMTRGGTYTKHGTFGIDGVDMFDCKFFDISPAEARGMAPTQRQVMEVSYMALAGAGFDKKQLQRKSENIGHFVGIDKDDWLQMAPTLNEESGGSFGAAGAADAITANRFSFSLNLKGASMQIDTACSSGLVCIHVSKLHLRMQEWDPMPASIVNGLNLMLHPGAYIGCSAANMLSHEGRCFTFNATADGYERGELCGAIAFKQKPFDDEAFNCLAGTQANQDGRSASLTAPNGPAQERCLQAVLRESGMSPSEIDIFECHGTGTSLGDPIEIGSFRKVMSITERKDPLYIASSKSNICHGEGGAGVAGFFKCCMQTQHCESSPNLHLKILNPHLDLDGFPCQPLTETNTCREMAAYCGVSSFGFGGTNAHGEAWAPNTATTRGGVNEKDPTRAFQMKLMAAPPADITINGDEIEDWETTGMDPRAEPGDEYMVRVGTDGVVEWEKYDADLPDSYGDEFFIQGTFNDWSSSETPMERHSSIPGLWEGRITLGSSGAEEFQVIGDSDPELVYSPKTEKSTSKAAAIKGPATSGKEFSWLVRGSPGDVFLVEFFLQDETKSISWRLDE
;
A
#
# COMPACT_ATOMS: atom_id res chain seq x y z
N MET A 1 23.10 41.37 -18.22
CA MET A 1 22.81 40.25 -17.30
C MET A 1 22.57 39.05 -18.17
N GLU A 2 23.18 37.91 -17.88
CA GLU A 2 22.88 36.67 -18.59
C GLU A 2 21.50 36.17 -18.14
N LEU A 3 20.63 35.77 -19.07
CA LEU A 3 19.32 35.24 -18.73
C LEU A 3 19.46 33.84 -18.09
N ALA A 4 18.66 33.56 -17.08
CA ALA A 4 18.69 32.29 -16.35
C ALA A 4 17.27 31.76 -16.11
N VAL A 5 17.14 30.45 -15.92
CA VAL A 5 15.88 29.80 -15.53
C VAL A 5 15.36 30.43 -14.21
N GLY A 6 14.05 30.64 -14.13
CA GLY A 6 13.38 31.29 -13.00
C GLY A 6 13.32 32.82 -13.09
N MET A 7 14.11 33.46 -13.95
CA MET A 7 14.15 34.92 -14.08
C MET A 7 12.86 35.48 -14.71
N ILE A 8 12.38 36.60 -14.16
CA ILE A 8 11.26 37.36 -14.71
C ILE A 8 11.77 38.29 -15.82
N VAL A 9 11.10 38.26 -16.96
CA VAL A 9 11.45 39.01 -18.16
C VAL A 9 10.23 39.71 -18.75
N GLU A 10 10.45 40.84 -19.42
CA GLU A 10 9.47 41.51 -20.26
C GLU A 10 9.73 41.16 -21.73
N VAL A 11 8.66 40.81 -22.44
CA VAL A 11 8.70 40.45 -23.86
C VAL A 11 8.50 41.69 -24.71
N SER A 12 9.38 41.96 -25.68
CA SER A 12 9.28 43.12 -26.55
C SER A 12 9.79 42.91 -27.99
N GLY A 13 9.30 43.74 -28.92
CA GLY A 13 9.74 43.75 -30.32
C GLY A 13 9.28 42.57 -31.17
N LEU A 14 8.21 41.87 -30.79
CA LEU A 14 7.60 40.80 -31.58
C LEU A 14 6.81 41.36 -32.77
N ALA A 15 7.03 40.80 -33.96
CA ALA A 15 6.33 41.20 -35.19
C ALA A 15 5.04 40.37 -35.37
N GLY A 16 3.91 40.92 -34.91
CA GLY A 16 2.60 40.26 -34.96
C GLY A 16 2.36 39.31 -33.79
N ASP A 17 1.24 38.60 -33.84
CA ASP A 17 0.84 37.67 -32.78
C ASP A 17 1.76 36.44 -32.75
N VAL A 18 2.19 36.04 -31.54
CA VAL A 18 3.06 34.87 -31.35
C VAL A 18 2.22 33.63 -31.15
N LYS A 19 2.59 32.56 -31.87
CA LYS A 19 1.96 31.25 -31.69
C LYS A 19 2.56 30.52 -30.48
N PRO A 20 1.76 29.77 -29.70
CA PRO A 20 2.24 28.88 -28.64
C PRO A 20 3.29 27.86 -29.15
N VAL A 21 4.02 27.26 -28.21
CA VAL A 21 5.02 26.21 -28.48
C VAL A 21 4.38 25.01 -29.22
N PRO A 22 5.05 24.40 -30.23
CA PRO A 22 4.54 23.22 -30.93
C PRO A 22 4.17 22.07 -29.96
N GLY A 23 3.00 21.48 -30.13
CA GLY A 23 2.41 20.50 -29.20
C GLY A 23 1.40 21.08 -28.20
N MET A 24 1.31 22.41 -28.09
CA MET A 24 0.27 23.14 -27.34
C MET A 24 -0.57 24.02 -28.31
N GLU A 25 -0.70 23.55 -29.56
CA GLU A 25 -1.36 24.25 -30.66
C GLU A 25 -2.88 24.25 -30.46
N GLY A 26 -3.34 25.16 -29.60
CA GLY A 26 -4.73 25.29 -29.19
C GLY A 26 -4.89 26.01 -27.86
N ALA A 27 -3.83 26.17 -27.07
CA ALA A 27 -3.95 26.64 -25.69
C ALA A 27 -4.27 28.12 -25.52
N ILE A 28 -3.98 28.99 -26.51
CA ILE A 28 -4.25 30.44 -26.45
C ILE A 28 -4.38 31.01 -27.87
N ALA A 29 -5.36 31.89 -28.08
CA ALA A 29 -5.50 32.68 -29.30
C ALA A 29 -4.22 33.50 -29.60
N PRO A 30 -3.88 33.75 -30.87
CA PRO A 30 -2.80 34.67 -31.20
C PRO A 30 -3.03 36.01 -30.48
N MET A 31 -2.09 36.38 -29.60
CA MET A 31 -2.17 37.60 -28.78
C MET A 31 -0.90 38.42 -28.93
N ASN A 32 -1.04 39.75 -28.83
CA ASN A 32 0.09 40.66 -28.79
C ASN A 32 0.73 40.61 -27.40
N LEU A 33 1.93 40.04 -27.33
CA LEU A 33 2.69 39.84 -26.09
C LEU A 33 3.71 40.94 -25.81
N ASN A 34 3.77 42.00 -26.62
CA ASN A 34 4.69 43.10 -26.36
C ASN A 34 4.29 43.85 -25.08
N GLY A 35 5.19 43.91 -24.11
CA GLY A 35 4.98 44.44 -22.77
C GLY A 35 4.50 43.39 -21.75
N ALA A 36 4.26 42.14 -22.17
CA ALA A 36 3.86 41.08 -21.26
C ALA A 36 5.05 40.61 -20.42
N LYS A 37 4.81 40.36 -19.12
CA LYS A 37 5.77 39.71 -18.23
C LYS A 37 5.67 38.19 -18.34
N ALA A 38 6.83 37.55 -18.32
CA ALA A 38 6.95 36.10 -18.36
C ALA A 38 8.11 35.62 -17.49
N GLN A 39 8.04 34.37 -17.04
CA GLN A 39 9.12 33.71 -16.35
C GLN A 39 9.82 32.72 -17.28
N LEU A 40 11.16 32.71 -17.26
CA LEU A 40 11.94 31.75 -18.03
C LEU A 40 11.87 30.36 -17.41
N ILE A 41 11.39 29.38 -18.17
CA ILE A 41 11.21 27.99 -17.71
C ILE A 41 12.39 27.13 -18.15
N GLU A 42 12.76 27.18 -19.43
CA GLU A 42 13.92 26.46 -19.94
C GLU A 42 14.53 27.16 -21.18
N TYR A 43 15.78 26.86 -21.47
CA TYR A 43 16.40 27.23 -22.74
C TYR A 43 16.45 26.01 -23.68
N ASP A 44 15.69 26.08 -24.77
CA ASP A 44 15.70 25.05 -25.81
C ASP A 44 16.92 25.25 -26.72
N LYS A 45 17.90 24.35 -26.56
CA LYS A 45 19.16 24.37 -27.31
C LYS A 45 18.97 24.10 -28.79
N ASP A 46 17.91 23.37 -29.18
CA ASP A 46 17.70 22.97 -30.57
C ASP A 46 17.10 24.11 -31.38
N SER A 47 16.12 24.84 -30.81
CA SER A 47 15.55 26.02 -31.47
C SER A 47 16.31 27.33 -31.20
N GLY A 48 17.22 27.34 -30.22
CA GLY A 48 17.96 28.53 -29.80
C GLY A 48 17.05 29.61 -29.19
N LYS A 49 15.98 29.19 -28.52
CA LYS A 49 14.96 30.06 -27.93
C LYS A 49 14.72 29.71 -26.47
N TRP A 50 14.30 30.70 -25.71
CA TRP A 50 13.78 30.50 -24.37
C TRP A 50 12.32 30.07 -24.43
N ILE A 51 11.97 29.09 -23.63
CA ILE A 51 10.59 28.77 -23.28
C ILE A 51 10.24 29.58 -22.04
N ALA A 52 9.23 30.45 -22.17
CA ALA A 52 8.78 31.32 -21.10
C ALA A 52 7.29 31.14 -20.83
N GLY A 53 6.91 31.17 -19.56
CA GLY A 53 5.52 31.14 -19.09
C GLY A 53 5.05 32.54 -18.72
N THR A 54 3.98 33.05 -19.33
CA THR A 54 3.35 34.31 -18.94
C THR A 54 2.44 34.09 -17.73
N PHE A 55 2.25 35.12 -16.91
CA PHE A 55 1.36 35.07 -15.75
C PHE A 55 -0.13 34.96 -16.14
N GLY A 56 -0.46 35.27 -17.40
CA GLY A 56 -1.76 34.98 -18.01
C GLY A 56 -1.98 33.51 -18.41
N GLY A 57 -0.98 32.63 -18.25
CA GLY A 57 -1.08 31.19 -18.54
C GLY A 57 -0.51 30.74 -19.89
N ALA A 58 0.10 31.65 -20.67
CA ALA A 58 0.73 31.31 -21.96
C ALA A 58 2.11 30.70 -21.84
N LEU A 59 2.38 29.66 -22.62
CA LEU A 59 3.74 29.16 -22.85
C LEU A 59 4.23 29.57 -24.24
N ILE A 60 5.36 30.27 -24.29
CA ILE A 60 5.87 30.91 -25.51
C ILE A 60 7.33 30.56 -25.75
N ALA A 61 7.69 30.37 -27.03
CA ALA A 61 9.08 30.19 -27.45
C ALA A 61 9.61 31.49 -28.07
N VAL A 62 10.50 32.19 -27.35
CA VAL A 62 10.95 33.53 -27.70
C VAL A 62 12.47 33.58 -27.78
N ALA A 63 12.99 34.20 -28.85
CA ALA A 63 14.44 34.40 -28.98
C ALA A 63 14.93 35.44 -27.96
N GLU A 64 16.11 35.20 -27.37
CA GLU A 64 16.70 36.04 -26.31
C GLU A 64 16.69 37.54 -26.62
N LYS A 65 16.89 37.95 -27.87
CA LYS A 65 16.86 39.36 -28.30
C LYS A 65 15.54 40.10 -28.02
N HIS A 66 14.47 39.38 -27.74
CA HIS A 66 13.13 39.91 -27.45
C HIS A 66 12.80 39.90 -25.95
N LEU A 67 13.76 39.53 -25.11
CA LEU A 67 13.60 39.36 -23.68
C LEU A 67 14.53 40.33 -22.94
N ALA A 68 13.99 41.04 -21.96
CA ALA A 68 14.76 41.88 -21.05
C ALA A 68 14.39 41.54 -19.61
N PRO A 69 15.34 41.47 -18.67
CA PRO A 69 15.01 41.30 -17.25
C PRO A 69 14.01 42.37 -16.77
N ALA A 70 13.01 41.95 -16.00
CA ALA A 70 11.96 42.81 -15.49
C ALA A 70 11.80 42.68 -13.97
N SER A 71 11.17 43.67 -13.32
CA SER A 71 10.83 43.58 -11.90
C SER A 71 9.64 42.64 -11.67
N SER A 72 9.57 42.08 -10.46
CA SER A 72 8.46 41.27 -9.96
C SER A 72 7.21 42.08 -9.58
N ASP A 73 7.22 43.41 -9.75
CA ASP A 73 6.01 44.21 -9.58
C ASP A 73 4.99 43.80 -10.66
N ASP A 74 3.69 43.87 -10.42
CA ASP A 74 2.68 43.69 -11.49
C ASP A 74 2.68 42.28 -12.16
N MET A 75 2.70 41.22 -11.35
CA MET A 75 2.53 39.81 -11.78
C MET A 75 1.09 39.32 -11.64
N ASP A 76 0.11 40.24 -11.63
CA ASP A 76 -1.32 39.95 -11.46
C ASP A 76 -1.70 39.18 -10.17
N GLY A 77 -0.85 39.24 -9.14
CA GLY A 77 -1.03 38.51 -7.89
C GLY A 77 -0.64 37.04 -7.95
N ILE A 78 0.16 36.65 -8.95
CA ILE A 78 0.82 35.35 -9.08
C ILE A 78 2.29 35.49 -8.68
N ASP A 79 2.82 34.54 -7.91
CA ASP A 79 4.22 34.54 -7.47
C ASP A 79 5.17 34.07 -8.57
N PHE A 80 4.82 32.98 -9.26
CA PHE A 80 5.61 32.41 -10.35
C PHE A 80 4.76 31.46 -11.22
N VAL A 81 5.34 31.00 -12.33
CA VAL A 81 4.70 30.13 -13.32
C VAL A 81 5.35 28.74 -13.31
N MET A 82 4.53 27.69 -13.32
CA MET A 82 4.98 26.30 -13.37
C MET A 82 4.46 25.62 -14.65
N GLY A 83 5.40 25.23 -15.52
CA GLY A 83 5.13 24.43 -16.72
C GLY A 83 5.81 23.06 -16.72
N PRO A 84 5.58 22.21 -17.76
CA PRO A 84 6.00 20.80 -17.82
C PRO A 84 7.50 20.50 -17.67
N LYS A 85 8.36 21.51 -17.76
CA LYS A 85 9.83 21.39 -17.68
C LYS A 85 10.47 22.40 -16.73
N SER A 86 9.68 22.91 -15.79
CA SER A 86 10.22 23.83 -14.77
C SER A 86 11.31 23.12 -13.97
N ASP A 87 12.38 23.85 -13.64
CA ASP A 87 13.43 23.30 -12.79
C ASP A 87 12.88 23.08 -11.38
N PRO A 88 12.89 21.83 -10.86
CA PRO A 88 12.27 21.52 -9.58
C PRO A 88 12.97 22.21 -8.40
N THR A 89 14.26 22.52 -8.52
CA THR A 89 15.03 23.22 -7.48
C THR A 89 14.57 24.67 -7.37
N VAL A 90 14.42 25.33 -8.52
CA VAL A 90 13.97 26.73 -8.60
C VAL A 90 12.53 26.86 -8.12
N VAL A 91 11.63 25.98 -8.56
CA VAL A 91 10.23 25.98 -8.13
C VAL A 91 10.12 25.71 -6.63
N GLY A 92 10.87 24.74 -6.10
CA GLY A 92 10.89 24.45 -4.66
C GLY A 92 11.37 25.63 -3.82
N GLU A 93 12.43 26.31 -4.27
CA GLU A 93 12.95 27.52 -3.61
C GLU A 93 11.91 28.64 -3.61
N GLN A 94 11.34 28.98 -4.78
CA GLN A 94 10.30 30.02 -4.91
C GLN A 94 9.04 29.73 -4.09
N LEU A 95 8.58 28.47 -4.08
CA LEU A 95 7.47 28.03 -3.23
C LEU A 95 7.77 28.25 -1.76
N SER A 96 8.93 27.78 -1.31
CA SER A 96 9.34 27.88 0.09
C SER A 96 9.50 29.32 0.55
N ASP A 97 10.04 30.20 -0.29
CA ASP A 97 10.20 31.62 0.01
C ASP A 97 8.85 32.33 0.11
N ALA A 98 7.95 32.10 -0.84
CA ALA A 98 6.61 32.71 -0.82
C ALA A 98 5.81 32.26 0.41
N LEU A 99 5.86 30.96 0.74
CA LEU A 99 5.21 30.41 1.92
C LEU A 99 5.83 30.94 3.23
N ALA A 100 7.16 31.05 3.32
CA ALA A 100 7.84 31.56 4.50
C ALA A 100 7.58 33.06 4.73
N ASP A 101 7.50 33.85 3.66
CA ASP A 101 7.30 35.30 3.75
C ASP A 101 5.85 35.69 4.04
N LYS A 102 4.91 35.15 3.25
CA LYS A 102 3.49 35.56 3.27
C LYS A 102 2.55 34.58 3.97
N GLY A 103 2.96 33.32 4.11
CA GLY A 103 2.10 32.22 4.57
C GLY A 103 1.24 31.58 3.48
N PHE A 104 1.38 32.00 2.22
CA PHE A 104 0.70 31.40 1.06
C PHE A 104 1.51 31.62 -0.22
N ALA A 105 1.29 30.77 -1.23
CA ALA A 105 1.88 30.91 -2.56
C ALA A 105 0.82 30.75 -3.65
N THR A 106 0.94 31.56 -4.69
CA THR A 106 0.04 31.60 -5.85
C THR A 106 0.82 31.27 -7.11
N VAL A 107 0.43 30.21 -7.79
CA VAL A 107 1.20 29.63 -8.90
C VAL A 107 0.33 29.52 -10.13
N LYS A 108 0.78 30.07 -11.26
CA LYS A 108 0.10 29.83 -12.54
C LYS A 108 0.58 28.49 -13.12
N ILE A 109 -0.32 27.55 -13.27
CA ILE A 109 -0.02 26.24 -13.86
C ILE A 109 -0.30 26.31 -15.36
N VAL A 110 0.63 25.83 -16.17
CA VAL A 110 0.42 25.76 -17.63
C VAL A 110 -0.22 24.41 -17.96
N VAL A 111 -1.51 24.43 -18.29
CA VAL A 111 -2.30 23.27 -18.77
C VAL A 111 -2.84 23.59 -20.16
N SER A 112 -2.92 22.60 -21.04
CA SER A 112 -3.47 22.82 -22.38
C SER A 112 -5.00 23.00 -22.34
N GLU A 113 -5.56 23.78 -23.26
CA GLU A 113 -7.03 23.91 -23.39
C GLU A 113 -7.70 22.55 -23.64
N ALA A 114 -7.06 21.67 -24.42
CA ALA A 114 -7.57 20.32 -24.70
C ALA A 114 -7.63 19.47 -23.42
N ASP A 115 -6.59 19.51 -22.60
CA ASP A 115 -6.59 18.78 -21.32
C ASP A 115 -7.62 19.36 -20.35
N THR A 116 -7.73 20.68 -20.29
CA THR A 116 -8.75 21.37 -19.50
C THR A 116 -10.15 20.93 -19.91
N ALA A 117 -10.45 20.94 -21.21
CA ALA A 117 -11.74 20.49 -21.74
C ALA A 117 -12.01 19.01 -21.43
N ALA A 118 -11.01 18.14 -21.60
CA ALA A 118 -11.15 16.72 -21.30
C ALA A 118 -11.38 16.43 -19.81
N MET A 119 -10.74 17.20 -18.91
CA MET A 119 -11.01 17.10 -17.47
C MET A 119 -12.43 17.54 -17.12
N LEU A 120 -12.91 18.62 -17.72
CA LEU A 120 -14.28 19.11 -17.51
C LEU A 120 -15.33 18.12 -18.04
N GLU A 121 -15.08 17.52 -19.21
CA GLU A 121 -15.95 16.47 -19.77
C GLU A 121 -15.98 15.22 -18.88
N ALA A 122 -14.81 14.75 -18.44
CA ALA A 122 -14.71 13.60 -17.54
C ALA A 122 -15.42 13.84 -16.21
N THR A 123 -15.25 15.03 -15.64
CA THR A 123 -15.91 15.43 -14.39
C THR A 123 -17.42 15.48 -14.55
N LYS A 124 -17.92 16.03 -15.67
CA LYS A 124 -19.34 16.05 -15.97
C LYS A 124 -19.94 14.65 -16.08
N LEU A 125 -19.23 13.71 -16.71
CA LEU A 125 -19.67 12.31 -16.79
C LEU A 125 -19.74 11.66 -15.41
N LEU A 126 -18.77 11.93 -14.52
CA LEU A 126 -18.81 11.46 -13.13
C LEU A 126 -20.01 12.04 -12.36
N GLU A 127 -20.35 13.30 -12.62
CA GLU A 127 -21.53 13.95 -12.04
C GLU A 127 -22.83 13.35 -12.56
N ASP A 128 -22.92 13.11 -13.87
CA ASP A 128 -24.07 12.47 -14.53
C ASP A 128 -24.27 11.02 -14.04
N ASP A 129 -23.19 10.31 -13.69
CA ASP A 129 -23.18 8.97 -13.10
C ASP A 129 -23.36 8.99 -11.55
N GLU A 130 -23.77 10.12 -10.97
CA GLU A 130 -24.08 10.30 -9.55
C GLU A 130 -22.93 9.90 -8.60
N GLN A 131 -21.67 10.07 -9.03
CA GLN A 131 -20.50 9.72 -8.22
C GLN A 131 -20.18 10.74 -7.13
N PHE A 132 -20.64 11.98 -7.27
CA PHE A 132 -20.38 13.05 -6.31
C PHE A 132 -21.31 12.96 -5.10
N GLY A 133 -20.76 13.24 -3.91
CA GLY A 133 -21.52 13.42 -2.68
C GLY A 133 -21.38 14.83 -2.12
N ARG A 134 -21.92 15.07 -0.93
CA ARG A 134 -21.67 16.29 -0.15
C ARG A 134 -21.08 15.89 1.20
N LEU A 135 -20.13 16.68 1.68
CA LEU A 135 -19.57 16.49 3.02
C LEU A 135 -20.65 16.76 4.07
N ALA A 136 -20.47 16.20 5.26
CA ALA A 136 -21.21 16.67 6.42
C ALA A 136 -20.98 18.17 6.66
N VAL A 137 -21.98 18.86 7.17
CA VAL A 137 -21.94 20.32 7.36
C VAL A 137 -20.78 20.71 8.27
N GLU A 138 -20.54 19.90 9.29
CA GLU A 138 -19.47 19.99 10.27
C GLU A 138 -18.07 19.88 9.63
N PHE A 139 -17.95 19.19 8.49
CA PHE A 139 -16.67 19.00 7.80
C PHE A 139 -16.39 20.05 6.72
N GLU A 140 -17.43 20.75 6.24
CA GLU A 140 -17.34 21.73 5.15
C GLU A 140 -16.32 22.85 5.43
N PRO A 141 -16.29 23.52 6.61
CA PRO A 141 -15.33 24.60 6.86
C PRO A 141 -13.87 24.15 6.72
N GLY A 142 -13.53 22.99 7.29
CA GLY A 142 -12.16 22.47 7.22
C GLY A 142 -11.75 22.03 5.81
N TYR A 143 -12.65 21.41 5.04
CA TYR A 143 -12.33 21.04 3.66
C TYR A 143 -12.43 22.21 2.69
N LEU A 144 -13.56 22.89 2.65
CA LEU A 144 -13.99 23.81 1.59
C LEU A 144 -13.71 25.28 1.89
N GLY A 145 -13.34 25.59 3.13
CA GLY A 145 -13.22 26.97 3.61
C GLY A 145 -14.56 27.49 4.16
N ARG A 146 -14.50 28.62 4.87
CA ARG A 146 -15.65 29.20 5.56
C ARG A 146 -16.75 29.61 4.58
N GLY A 147 -17.97 29.18 4.87
CA GLY A 147 -19.17 29.56 4.10
C GLY A 147 -19.28 28.91 2.72
N ALA A 148 -18.46 27.91 2.41
CA ALA A 148 -18.47 27.22 1.12
C ALA A 148 -19.17 25.85 1.21
N GLY A 149 -20.10 25.61 0.28
CA GLY A 149 -20.71 24.30 0.04
C GLY A 149 -20.36 23.79 -1.36
N ALA A 150 -19.97 22.52 -1.47
CA ALA A 150 -19.56 21.93 -2.74
C ALA A 150 -19.95 20.45 -2.81
N LYS A 151 -20.25 19.98 -4.01
CA LYS A 151 -20.30 18.55 -4.30
C LYS A 151 -18.87 18.07 -4.48
N VAL A 152 -18.53 16.96 -3.84
CA VAL A 152 -17.17 16.44 -3.73
C VAL A 152 -17.05 15.00 -4.16
N LEU A 153 -15.85 14.63 -4.63
CA LEU A 153 -15.49 13.26 -4.93
C LEU A 153 -14.01 13.03 -4.60
N HIS A 154 -13.75 12.10 -3.67
CA HIS A 154 -12.39 11.63 -3.42
C HIS A 154 -11.98 10.70 -4.56
N LEU A 155 -10.88 11.02 -5.24
CA LEU A 155 -10.28 10.17 -6.25
C LEU A 155 -8.90 9.73 -5.79
N ASP A 156 -8.67 8.42 -5.84
CA ASP A 156 -7.33 7.85 -5.86
C ASP A 156 -7.02 7.39 -7.29
N PRO A 157 -6.30 8.20 -8.09
CA PRO A 157 -6.02 7.86 -9.48
C PRO A 157 -5.06 6.68 -9.65
N GLN A 158 -4.40 6.25 -8.58
CA GLN A 158 -3.50 5.11 -8.57
C GLN A 158 -4.21 3.81 -8.18
N SER A 159 -5.43 3.89 -7.66
CA SER A 159 -6.25 2.73 -7.35
C SER A 159 -6.62 1.95 -8.63
N GLU A 160 -6.55 0.63 -8.55
CA GLU A 160 -7.02 -0.27 -9.61
C GLU A 160 -8.53 -0.15 -9.86
N SER A 161 -9.29 0.40 -8.90
CA SER A 161 -10.73 0.61 -8.99
C SER A 161 -11.16 1.99 -9.54
N VAL A 162 -10.21 2.84 -9.96
CA VAL A 162 -10.54 4.18 -10.45
C VAL A 162 -11.47 4.12 -11.68
N PRO A 163 -12.54 4.95 -11.76
CA PRO A 163 -13.43 4.95 -12.93
C PRO A 163 -12.68 5.16 -14.25
N ARG A 164 -13.06 4.41 -15.30
CA ARG A 164 -12.40 4.50 -16.62
C ARG A 164 -12.36 5.92 -17.18
N VAL A 165 -13.42 6.69 -16.96
CA VAL A 165 -13.50 8.10 -17.38
C VAL A 165 -12.42 8.99 -16.73
N VAL A 166 -11.99 8.66 -15.51
CA VAL A 166 -10.83 9.29 -14.86
C VAL A 166 -9.55 8.72 -15.45
N ALA A 167 -9.46 7.38 -15.60
CA ALA A 167 -8.25 6.71 -16.08
C ALA A 167 -7.82 7.15 -17.50
N ASP A 168 -8.80 7.46 -18.34
CA ASP A 168 -8.63 7.84 -19.74
C ASP A 168 -8.58 9.36 -19.95
N SER A 169 -8.67 10.16 -18.87
CA SER A 169 -8.61 11.62 -18.94
C SER A 169 -7.37 12.18 -18.22
N PRO A 170 -7.03 13.47 -18.45
CA PRO A 170 -5.90 14.10 -17.77
C PRO A 170 -6.07 14.17 -16.24
N LEU A 171 -7.28 13.97 -15.70
CA LEU A 171 -7.52 13.87 -14.26
C LEU A 171 -6.63 12.81 -13.61
N LYS A 172 -6.33 11.69 -14.32
CA LYS A 172 -5.45 10.64 -13.80
C LYS A 172 -4.07 11.16 -13.43
N VAL A 173 -3.53 12.09 -14.22
CA VAL A 173 -2.17 12.60 -14.04
C VAL A 173 -2.12 13.91 -13.25
N MET A 174 -3.25 14.59 -13.01
CA MET A 174 -3.26 15.83 -12.23
C MET A 174 -2.83 15.64 -10.78
N ASP A 175 -3.12 14.48 -10.18
CA ASP A 175 -2.65 14.15 -8.82
C ASP A 175 -1.11 14.06 -8.73
N ASN A 176 -0.43 13.83 -9.86
CA ASN A 176 1.03 13.91 -9.92
C ASN A 176 1.54 15.35 -9.73
N ASN A 177 0.75 16.38 -10.08
CA ASN A 177 1.16 17.77 -9.84
C ASN A 177 1.30 18.04 -8.34
N PHE A 178 0.35 17.56 -7.53
CA PHE A 178 0.41 17.65 -6.08
C PHE A 178 1.61 16.88 -5.51
N SER A 179 1.87 15.69 -6.02
CA SER A 179 3.04 14.89 -5.63
C SER A 179 4.36 15.57 -6.01
N ALA A 180 4.42 16.19 -7.19
CA ALA A 180 5.58 16.93 -7.66
C ALA A 180 5.82 18.16 -6.79
N VAL A 181 4.78 18.94 -6.50
CA VAL A 181 4.87 20.11 -5.61
C VAL A 181 5.33 19.72 -4.21
N SER A 182 4.77 18.64 -3.64
CA SER A 182 5.25 18.08 -2.37
C SER A 182 6.73 17.72 -2.43
N SER A 183 7.15 17.01 -3.48
CA SER A 183 8.55 16.58 -3.65
C SER A 183 9.52 17.74 -3.86
N MET A 184 9.10 18.80 -4.57
CA MET A 184 9.90 20.01 -4.80
C MET A 184 10.03 20.84 -3.52
N LEU A 185 9.00 20.85 -2.66
CA LEU A 185 8.99 21.61 -1.42
C LEU A 185 9.70 20.88 -0.26
N ALA A 186 9.68 19.54 -0.25
CA ALA A 186 10.20 18.72 0.85
C ALA A 186 11.65 19.05 1.30
N PRO A 187 12.62 19.33 0.41
CA PRO A 187 13.98 19.69 0.84
C PRO A 187 14.07 20.99 1.64
N TYR A 188 13.07 21.87 1.54
CA TYR A 188 13.05 23.20 2.14
C TYR A 188 12.04 23.34 3.28
N SER A 189 11.07 22.42 3.40
CA SER A 189 9.93 22.59 4.28
C SER A 189 10.33 22.69 5.76
N ASN A 190 11.25 21.83 6.22
CA ASN A 190 11.69 21.88 7.61
C ASN A 190 12.42 23.20 7.95
N GLU A 191 13.44 23.55 7.16
CA GLU A 191 14.30 24.72 7.40
C GLU A 191 13.53 26.04 7.26
N LYS A 192 12.72 26.18 6.20
CA LYS A 192 12.06 27.45 5.87
C LYS A 192 10.64 27.58 6.40
N LEU A 193 9.91 26.47 6.58
CA LEU A 193 8.51 26.50 7.03
C LEU A 193 8.33 26.03 8.47
N GLY A 194 9.27 25.23 8.99
CA GLY A 194 9.26 24.73 10.37
C GLY A 194 8.57 23.37 10.55
N PHE A 195 8.26 22.65 9.46
CA PHE A 195 7.68 21.31 9.51
C PHE A 195 8.11 20.44 8.32
N ASP A 196 8.09 19.12 8.52
CA ASP A 196 8.26 18.14 7.44
C ASP A 196 6.93 17.74 6.81
N ILE A 197 6.92 17.62 5.48
CA ILE A 197 5.78 17.05 4.75
C ILE A 197 5.90 15.53 4.84
N TYR A 198 5.15 14.92 5.76
CA TYR A 198 5.17 13.47 5.99
C TYR A 198 4.36 12.71 4.94
N SER A 199 3.15 13.21 4.64
CA SER A 199 2.25 12.60 3.67
C SER A 199 1.32 13.65 3.05
N ARG A 200 0.53 13.27 2.06
CA ARG A 200 -0.58 14.09 1.56
C ARG A 200 -1.86 13.28 1.44
N THR A 201 -3.01 13.94 1.43
CA THR A 201 -4.28 13.27 1.10
C THR A 201 -4.35 12.98 -0.40
N SER A 202 -5.14 11.98 -0.79
CA SER A 202 -5.57 11.79 -2.17
C SER A 202 -6.31 13.02 -2.68
N MET A 203 -6.36 13.17 -4.01
CA MET A 203 -7.01 14.30 -4.66
C MET A 203 -8.52 14.32 -4.37
N LEU A 204 -9.02 15.49 -3.98
CA LEU A 204 -10.44 15.76 -3.79
C LEU A 204 -10.93 16.67 -4.92
N LEU A 205 -11.90 16.21 -5.69
CA LEU A 205 -12.60 17.02 -6.69
C LEU A 205 -13.71 17.81 -6.00
N ARG A 206 -13.89 19.05 -6.43
CA ARG A 206 -14.90 19.97 -5.90
C ARG A 206 -15.58 20.70 -7.03
N MET A 207 -16.89 20.76 -6.94
CA MET A 207 -17.70 21.62 -7.80
C MET A 207 -18.71 22.39 -6.93
N PRO A 208 -18.99 23.67 -7.24
CA PRO A 208 -20.05 24.42 -6.58
C PRO A 208 -21.39 23.69 -6.66
N ILE A 209 -22.18 23.76 -5.59
CA ILE A 209 -23.59 23.34 -5.59
C ILE A 209 -24.41 24.55 -6.04
N GLY A 210 -25.21 24.41 -7.10
CA GLY A 210 -26.12 25.47 -7.49
C GLY A 210 -27.33 25.61 -6.55
N ASP A 211 -27.96 26.78 -6.51
CA ASP A 211 -29.14 27.10 -5.67
C ASP A 211 -30.33 26.12 -5.81
N HIS A 212 -30.36 25.32 -6.86
CA HIS A 212 -31.42 24.33 -7.15
C HIS A 212 -30.94 22.87 -7.03
N GLU A 213 -29.69 22.66 -6.62
CA GLU A 213 -29.07 21.34 -6.48
C GLU A 213 -28.90 20.90 -5.02
N GLU A 214 -29.19 21.76 -4.04
CA GLU A 214 -29.06 21.40 -2.62
C GLU A 214 -29.89 20.17 -2.23
N GLU A 215 -31.09 20.03 -2.79
CA GLU A 215 -31.94 18.84 -2.55
C GLU A 215 -31.36 17.56 -3.18
N LYS A 216 -30.53 17.68 -4.23
CA LYS A 216 -29.88 16.54 -4.90
C LYS A 216 -28.68 16.03 -4.10
N TYR A 217 -28.02 16.91 -3.35
CA TYR A 217 -26.81 16.61 -2.58
C TYR A 217 -27.03 16.96 -1.10
N PRO A 218 -27.81 16.15 -0.36
CA PRO A 218 -27.95 16.35 1.07
C PRO A 218 -26.60 16.15 1.77
N PRO A 219 -26.27 16.94 2.82
CA PRO A 219 -25.09 16.69 3.63
C PRO A 219 -25.09 15.26 4.20
N ALA A 220 -23.92 14.63 4.26
CA ALA A 220 -23.77 13.34 4.90
C ALA A 220 -24.02 13.45 6.42
N GLU A 221 -24.52 12.37 7.03
CA GLU A 221 -24.51 12.22 8.49
C GLU A 221 -23.09 11.82 8.93
N VAL A 222 -22.67 12.29 10.11
CA VAL A 222 -21.36 11.97 10.69
C VAL A 222 -21.52 10.90 11.74
N ASP A 223 -20.76 9.82 11.63
CA ASP A 223 -20.55 8.88 12.75
C ASP A 223 -19.30 9.23 13.58
N GLU A 224 -19.16 8.62 14.75
CA GLU A 224 -18.04 8.88 15.68
C GLU A 224 -16.67 8.58 15.05
N ALA A 225 -16.57 7.54 14.22
CA ALA A 225 -15.32 7.17 13.56
C ALA A 225 -14.91 8.22 12.51
N GLU A 226 -15.89 8.71 11.74
CA GLU A 226 -15.71 9.77 10.76
C GLU A 226 -15.33 11.08 11.44
N ALA A 227 -15.99 11.43 12.54
CA ALA A 227 -15.68 12.63 13.33
C ALA A 227 -14.25 12.58 13.90
N GLU A 228 -13.85 11.46 14.51
CA GLU A 228 -12.50 11.26 15.05
C GLU A 228 -11.44 11.32 13.93
N SER A 229 -11.70 10.66 12.80
CA SER A 229 -10.81 10.67 11.64
C SER A 229 -10.65 12.06 11.04
N TYR A 230 -11.75 12.82 10.95
CA TYR A 230 -11.74 14.21 10.49
C TYR A 230 -10.93 15.09 11.42
N LEU A 231 -11.15 14.97 12.73
CA LEU A 231 -10.42 15.72 13.75
C LEU A 231 -8.90 15.51 13.62
N HIS A 232 -8.45 14.25 13.60
CA HIS A 232 -7.03 13.92 13.43
C HIS A 232 -6.45 14.41 12.09
N LEU A 233 -7.23 14.36 11.01
CA LEU A 233 -6.80 14.87 9.72
C LEU A 233 -6.57 16.39 9.77
N MET A 234 -7.50 17.14 10.35
CA MET A 234 -7.43 18.60 10.39
C MET A 234 -6.28 19.10 11.28
N TYR A 235 -5.99 18.44 12.40
CA TYR A 235 -4.83 18.78 13.24
C TYR A 235 -3.49 18.36 12.60
N ARG A 236 -3.47 17.37 11.71
CA ARG A 236 -2.27 17.01 10.95
C ARG A 236 -2.02 17.90 9.74
N ARG A 237 -3.01 18.68 9.32
CA ARG A 237 -2.93 19.50 8.11
C ARG A 237 -2.00 20.70 8.30
N GLN A 238 -0.91 20.71 7.52
CA GLN A 238 0.05 21.82 7.51
C GLN A 238 -0.19 22.78 6.33
N LEU A 239 -0.42 22.25 5.12
CA LEU A 239 -0.75 23.05 3.94
C LEU A 239 -2.06 22.59 3.30
N THR A 240 -2.86 23.57 2.87
CA THR A 240 -4.00 23.36 1.97
C THR A 240 -3.59 23.76 0.55
N VAL A 241 -3.73 22.85 -0.41
CA VAL A 241 -3.36 23.10 -1.80
C VAL A 241 -4.60 22.99 -2.69
N LEU A 242 -4.97 24.10 -3.32
CA LEU A 242 -6.10 24.22 -4.23
C LEU A 242 -5.59 24.44 -5.65
N GLN A 243 -6.05 23.68 -6.63
CA GLN A 243 -5.81 23.93 -8.05
C GLN A 243 -7.15 24.19 -8.75
N PHE A 244 -7.36 25.43 -9.20
CA PHE A 244 -8.53 25.85 -9.93
C PHE A 244 -8.36 25.47 -11.41
N VAL A 245 -9.20 24.58 -11.93
CA VAL A 245 -9.16 24.14 -13.33
C VAL A 245 -10.03 25.02 -14.23
N GLY A 246 -11.14 25.55 -13.69
CA GLY A 246 -12.11 26.38 -14.42
C GLY A 246 -13.37 25.59 -14.81
N PRO A 247 -14.14 26.00 -15.85
CA PRO A 247 -13.83 27.09 -16.78
C PRO A 247 -14.04 28.48 -16.17
N GLU A 248 -14.89 28.62 -15.15
CA GLU A 248 -15.07 29.87 -14.42
C GLU A 248 -14.14 29.92 -13.20
N GLY A 249 -13.67 31.12 -12.88
CA GLY A 249 -12.86 31.37 -11.69
C GLY A 249 -13.72 31.71 -10.48
N GLY A 250 -13.07 32.30 -9.48
CA GLY A 250 -13.74 32.81 -8.29
C GLY A 250 -12.91 33.86 -7.57
N SER A 251 -13.45 34.32 -6.44
CA SER A 251 -12.71 35.14 -5.48
C SER A 251 -12.43 34.32 -4.24
N MET A 252 -11.18 34.31 -3.81
CA MET A 252 -10.79 33.70 -2.54
C MET A 252 -10.26 34.76 -1.59
N LYS A 253 -10.65 34.67 -0.32
CA LYS A 253 -10.07 35.48 0.76
C LYS A 253 -9.31 34.57 1.70
N LEU A 254 -8.09 34.98 2.05
CA LEU A 254 -7.30 34.34 3.09
C LEU A 254 -7.55 35.08 4.40
N LEU A 255 -8.14 34.36 5.35
CA LEU A 255 -8.62 34.87 6.63
C LEU A 255 -7.56 34.55 7.69
N PRO A 256 -6.88 35.56 8.28
CA PRO A 256 -5.84 35.29 9.25
C PRO A 256 -6.40 34.65 10.51
N LYS A 257 -5.81 33.54 10.95
CA LYS A 257 -6.18 32.88 12.22
C LYS A 257 -5.79 33.70 13.45
N ARG A 258 -4.74 34.52 13.34
CA ARG A 258 -4.29 35.41 14.43
C ARG A 258 -5.09 36.71 14.46
N ALA A 259 -5.40 37.18 15.67
CA ALA A 259 -5.96 38.50 15.88
C ALA A 259 -5.00 39.59 15.35
N GLY A 260 -5.53 40.53 14.56
CA GLY A 260 -4.74 41.61 13.94
C GLY A 260 -3.92 41.20 12.71
N GLY A 261 -4.07 39.97 12.19
CA GLY A 261 -3.47 39.56 10.93
C GLY A 261 -4.04 40.30 9.71
N VAL A 262 -3.34 40.20 8.57
CA VAL A 262 -3.74 40.86 7.31
C VAL A 262 -4.59 39.90 6.48
N GLU A 263 -5.77 40.35 6.04
CA GLU A 263 -6.60 39.62 5.06
C GLU A 263 -6.03 39.83 3.65
N TYR A 264 -5.91 38.75 2.88
CA TYR A 264 -5.49 38.80 1.48
C TYR A 264 -6.61 38.37 0.55
N SER A 265 -6.78 39.09 -0.57
CA SER A 265 -7.65 38.66 -1.67
C SER A 265 -6.81 37.99 -2.76
N VAL A 266 -7.13 36.75 -3.09
CA VAL A 266 -6.47 35.94 -4.11
C VAL A 266 -7.45 35.69 -5.25
N LYS A 267 -7.01 35.91 -6.50
CA LYS A 267 -7.78 35.57 -7.69
C LYS A 267 -7.71 34.07 -7.91
N ALA A 268 -8.85 33.39 -7.89
CA ALA A 268 -8.97 31.98 -8.20
C ALA A 268 -9.27 31.78 -9.69
N ASP A 269 -8.40 32.31 -10.55
CA ASP A 269 -8.57 32.20 -12.00
C ASP A 269 -8.27 30.76 -12.47
N PRO A 270 -8.83 30.31 -13.60
CA PRO A 270 -8.51 29.01 -14.19
C PRO A 270 -7.00 28.78 -14.33
N ASN A 271 -6.59 27.54 -14.10
CA ASN A 271 -5.21 27.06 -14.06
C ASN A 271 -4.32 27.78 -13.03
N THR A 272 -4.89 28.19 -11.90
CA THR A 272 -4.14 28.75 -10.76
C THR A 272 -4.10 27.74 -9.63
N MET A 273 -2.93 27.54 -9.05
CA MET A 273 -2.75 26.75 -7.83
C MET A 273 -2.43 27.68 -6.66
N VAL A 274 -3.06 27.47 -5.53
CA VAL A 274 -2.83 28.24 -4.31
C VAL A 274 -2.48 27.27 -3.18
N LEU A 275 -1.33 27.51 -2.55
CA LEU A 275 -0.88 26.81 -1.35
C LEU A 275 -1.08 27.75 -0.16
N ILE A 276 -1.72 27.26 0.90
CA ILE A 276 -2.09 28.04 2.09
C ILE A 276 -1.51 27.36 3.32
N SER A 277 -0.77 28.11 4.14
CA SER A 277 -0.34 27.67 5.46
C SER A 277 -1.53 27.58 6.41
N SER A 278 -1.87 26.37 6.82
CA SER A 278 -3.09 26.08 7.60
C SER A 278 -2.99 26.55 9.06
N SER A 279 -1.78 26.85 9.54
CA SER A 279 -1.56 27.48 10.84
C SER A 279 -1.73 29.00 10.81
N LEU A 280 -1.59 29.64 9.64
CA LEU A 280 -1.65 31.09 9.51
C LEU A 280 -2.99 31.59 9.00
N TYR A 281 -3.61 30.87 8.07
CA TYR A 281 -4.83 31.30 7.38
C TYR A 281 -5.86 30.18 7.29
N ASP A 282 -7.11 30.55 7.54
CA ASP A 282 -8.26 29.91 6.90
C ASP A 282 -8.55 30.62 5.57
N TYR A 283 -9.56 30.14 4.84
CA TYR A 283 -9.99 30.82 3.62
C TYR A 283 -11.50 30.75 3.43
N SER A 284 -12.04 31.67 2.64
CA SER A 284 -13.37 31.56 2.04
C SER A 284 -13.23 31.61 0.53
N TYR A 285 -14.00 30.79 -0.19
CA TYR A 285 -13.99 30.73 -1.64
C TYR A 285 -15.40 30.94 -2.20
N GLU A 286 -15.55 31.97 -3.03
CA GLU A 286 -16.79 32.29 -3.73
C GLU A 286 -16.60 32.02 -5.24
N PRO A 287 -17.17 30.94 -5.77
CA PRO A 287 -17.13 30.65 -7.20
C PRO A 287 -18.02 31.63 -7.97
N LEU A 288 -17.57 32.10 -9.14
CA LEU A 288 -18.38 32.99 -10.00
C LEU A 288 -19.42 32.24 -10.84
N GLY A 289 -19.27 30.92 -10.96
CA GLY A 289 -20.19 30.02 -11.65
C GLY A 289 -19.62 28.61 -11.74
N ALA A 290 -19.71 27.95 -12.90
CA ALA A 290 -19.27 26.57 -13.03
C ALA A 290 -17.74 26.45 -12.93
N SER A 291 -17.26 25.79 -11.87
CA SER A 291 -15.82 25.66 -11.60
C SER A 291 -15.47 24.27 -11.07
N LEU A 292 -14.41 23.68 -11.60
CA LEU A 292 -13.75 22.49 -11.07
C LEU A 292 -12.52 22.91 -10.27
N THR A 293 -12.48 22.52 -9.00
CA THR A 293 -11.32 22.71 -8.13
C THR A 293 -10.80 21.35 -7.66
N LEU A 294 -9.49 21.15 -7.76
CA LEU A 294 -8.79 19.98 -7.22
C LEU A 294 -8.14 20.40 -5.90
N GLN A 295 -8.21 19.55 -4.87
CA GLN A 295 -7.57 19.80 -3.59
C GLN A 295 -6.72 18.61 -3.12
N THR A 296 -5.63 18.92 -2.43
CA THR A 296 -4.97 18.01 -1.48
C THR A 296 -4.58 18.75 -0.20
N PHE A 297 -4.36 18.01 0.88
CA PHE A 297 -3.70 18.51 2.09
C PHE A 297 -2.31 17.90 2.22
N PHE A 298 -1.32 18.70 2.60
CA PHE A 298 -0.02 18.18 3.05
C PHE A 298 -0.05 18.08 4.57
N LEU A 299 0.36 16.91 5.06
CA LEU A 299 0.16 16.49 6.43
C LEU A 299 1.51 16.29 7.13
N GLN A 300 1.55 16.61 8.42
CA GLN A 300 2.59 16.12 9.31
C GLN A 300 2.37 14.64 9.67
N ALA A 301 3.38 14.05 10.29
CA ALA A 301 3.30 12.67 10.78
C ALA A 301 2.13 12.52 11.77
N PRO A 302 1.41 11.37 11.77
CA PRO A 302 0.50 11.08 12.86
C PRO A 302 1.29 10.97 14.17
N ALA A 303 0.66 11.31 15.29
CA ALA A 303 1.25 11.05 16.60
C ALA A 303 1.50 9.54 16.74
N VAL A 304 2.68 9.18 17.23
CA VAL A 304 3.05 7.80 17.56
C VAL A 304 3.32 7.75 19.04
N TRP A 305 2.60 6.90 19.75
CA TRP A 305 2.75 6.71 21.18
C TRP A 305 3.63 5.50 21.50
N GLU A 306 4.46 5.66 22.53
CA GLU A 306 5.17 4.55 23.17
C GLU A 306 4.47 4.21 24.48
N VAL A 307 4.12 2.94 24.65
CA VAL A 307 3.45 2.48 25.87
C VAL A 307 4.50 2.27 26.96
N GLY A 308 4.32 2.96 28.09
CA GLY A 308 5.11 2.77 29.31
C GLY A 308 4.74 1.49 30.08
N GLU A 309 4.87 1.52 31.41
CA GLU A 309 4.50 0.40 32.26
C GLU A 309 2.97 0.23 32.36
N VAL A 310 2.46 -0.96 32.04
CA VAL A 310 1.03 -1.29 32.20
C VAL A 310 0.75 -1.79 33.62
N GLN A 311 -0.21 -1.16 34.31
CA GLN A 311 -0.60 -1.48 35.69
C GLN A 311 -2.12 -1.83 35.75
N GLY A 312 -2.55 -2.68 36.70
CA GLY A 312 -3.97 -3.07 36.90
C GLY A 312 -4.27 -4.58 36.92
N ASP A 313 -5.55 -4.98 36.76
CA ASP A 313 -5.96 -6.40 36.64
C ASP A 313 -5.72 -6.93 35.22
N VAL A 314 -4.47 -7.30 34.95
CA VAL A 314 -4.01 -7.83 33.66
C VAL A 314 -4.59 -9.21 33.33
N ALA A 315 -5.16 -9.95 34.29
CA ALA A 315 -5.75 -11.27 34.03
C ALA A 315 -7.06 -11.19 33.24
N SER A 316 -7.79 -10.07 33.36
CA SER A 316 -8.98 -9.76 32.54
C SER A 316 -8.64 -9.48 31.06
N LEU A 317 -7.36 -9.34 30.71
CA LEU A 317 -6.88 -9.25 29.33
C LEU A 317 -6.80 -10.62 28.63
N SER A 318 -6.81 -11.73 29.39
CA SER A 318 -6.67 -13.12 28.88
C SER A 318 -7.93 -13.96 29.11
N ALA A 319 -8.88 -13.96 28.17
CA ALA A 319 -10.03 -14.87 28.20
C ALA A 319 -9.67 -16.26 27.62
N ALA A 320 -10.31 -17.32 28.13
CA ALA A 320 -10.12 -18.71 27.66
C ALA A 320 -10.69 -18.92 26.25
N ARG A 321 -9.88 -19.45 25.33
CA ARG A 321 -10.19 -19.49 23.88
C ARG A 321 -10.24 -20.92 23.31
N SER A 322 -10.95 -21.10 22.19
CA SER A 322 -11.26 -22.39 21.55
C SER A 322 -10.20 -22.86 20.53
N GLY A 323 -9.91 -24.18 20.47
CA GLY A 323 -9.04 -24.81 19.46
C GLY A 323 -8.68 -26.29 19.75
N PRO A 324 -8.41 -27.13 18.73
CA PRO A 324 -8.01 -28.52 18.91
C PRO A 324 -6.51 -28.65 19.27
N PRO A 325 -6.11 -29.69 20.02
CA PRO A 325 -4.73 -29.86 20.48
C PRO A 325 -3.77 -30.24 19.36
N ALA A 326 -2.47 -30.03 19.59
CA ALA A 326 -1.39 -30.51 18.73
C ALA A 326 -1.46 -32.04 18.51
N PRO A 327 -1.04 -32.55 17.34
CA PRO A 327 -1.07 -33.97 17.05
C PRO A 327 -0.13 -34.75 17.97
N LYS A 328 -0.52 -35.95 18.41
CA LYS A 328 0.13 -36.61 19.56
C LYS A 328 1.46 -37.32 19.27
N ASP A 329 1.76 -37.76 18.03
CA ASP A 329 3.07 -38.26 17.55
C ASP A 329 2.95 -39.01 16.20
N PRO A 330 4.02 -39.19 15.41
CA PRO A 330 5.27 -38.42 15.40
C PRO A 330 5.16 -37.22 14.45
N GLN A 331 5.52 -36.06 14.99
CA GLN A 331 5.38 -34.76 14.34
C GLN A 331 6.48 -34.53 13.32
N ILE A 332 6.08 -34.10 12.11
CA ILE A 332 6.98 -33.50 11.14
C ILE A 332 6.65 -32.02 11.11
N SER A 333 7.63 -31.20 11.48
CA SER A 333 7.47 -29.75 11.54
C SER A 333 7.81 -29.15 10.18
N VAL A 334 6.91 -28.29 9.70
CA VAL A 334 7.16 -27.35 8.60
C VAL A 334 7.98 -26.22 9.18
N MET A 335 9.21 -26.06 8.71
CA MET A 335 10.12 -25.02 9.23
C MET A 335 10.02 -23.71 8.45
N SER A 336 9.78 -23.82 7.14
CA SER A 336 9.77 -22.67 6.24
C SER A 336 9.06 -23.04 4.94
N MET A 337 8.46 -22.03 4.31
CA MET A 337 7.82 -22.16 3.00
C MET A 337 8.15 -20.92 2.16
N TYR A 338 8.30 -21.11 0.85
CA TYR A 338 8.48 -20.03 -0.10
C TYR A 338 7.74 -20.36 -1.40
N CYS A 339 7.23 -19.35 -2.10
CA CYS A 339 6.53 -19.55 -3.35
C CYS A 339 6.78 -18.41 -4.34
N ARG A 340 6.65 -18.73 -5.62
CA ARG A 340 6.44 -17.80 -6.73
C ARG A 340 5.26 -18.30 -7.53
N TYR A 341 4.11 -17.67 -7.38
CA TYR A 341 2.87 -18.03 -8.08
C TYR A 341 2.51 -16.93 -9.07
N GLY A 342 1.69 -17.25 -10.07
CA GLY A 342 1.15 -16.23 -10.97
C GLY A 342 0.35 -15.15 -10.22
N GLY A 343 0.12 -14.03 -10.89
CA GLY A 343 -0.41 -12.80 -10.28
C GLY A 343 0.65 -12.02 -9.48
N GLY A 344 1.95 -12.22 -9.74
CA GLY A 344 3.03 -11.49 -9.05
C GLY A 344 3.27 -11.94 -7.60
N VAL A 345 2.71 -13.07 -7.18
CA VAL A 345 2.83 -13.56 -5.81
C VAL A 345 4.23 -14.13 -5.57
N ASN A 346 4.98 -13.53 -4.65
CA ASN A 346 6.36 -13.92 -4.34
C ASN A 346 6.58 -13.94 -2.81
N GLY A 347 6.57 -15.14 -2.23
CA GLY A 347 6.68 -15.35 -0.79
C GLY A 347 5.32 -15.56 -0.09
N ARG A 348 5.39 -16.10 1.13
CA ARG A 348 4.21 -16.53 1.90
C ARG A 348 3.26 -15.39 2.27
N GLU A 349 3.80 -14.22 2.61
CA GLU A 349 2.98 -13.07 3.04
C GLU A 349 2.20 -12.49 1.86
N HIS A 350 2.85 -12.36 0.68
CA HIS A 350 2.18 -11.95 -0.55
C HIS A 350 1.10 -12.95 -0.95
N TYR A 351 1.37 -14.25 -0.80
CA TYR A 351 0.38 -15.28 -1.08
C TYR A 351 -0.86 -15.14 -0.21
N TRP A 352 -0.68 -14.97 1.10
CA TRP A 352 -1.81 -14.85 2.02
C TRP A 352 -2.58 -13.54 1.83
N ALA A 353 -1.88 -12.43 1.62
CA ALA A 353 -2.52 -11.16 1.28
C ALA A 353 -3.39 -11.28 0.02
N ALA A 354 -2.86 -11.91 -1.05
CA ALA A 354 -3.56 -12.03 -2.32
C ALA A 354 -4.70 -13.06 -2.31
N ALA A 355 -4.41 -14.32 -1.96
CA ALA A 355 -5.38 -15.42 -2.04
C ALA A 355 -6.21 -15.59 -0.78
N GLY A 356 -5.63 -15.35 0.40
CA GLY A 356 -6.30 -15.55 1.70
C GLY A 356 -7.18 -14.39 2.14
N LYS A 357 -6.75 -13.15 1.88
CA LYS A 357 -7.43 -11.92 2.30
C LYS A 357 -8.16 -11.20 1.17
N ALA A 358 -7.45 -10.85 0.09
CA ALA A 358 -8.04 -10.08 -1.00
C ALA A 358 -8.97 -10.92 -1.90
N GLY A 359 -8.77 -12.24 -1.95
CA GLY A 359 -9.54 -13.11 -2.84
C GLY A 359 -9.28 -12.79 -4.32
N ILE A 360 -8.01 -12.71 -4.71
CA ILE A 360 -7.60 -12.37 -6.09
C ILE A 360 -8.07 -13.40 -7.13
N ASP A 361 -8.62 -12.93 -8.26
CA ASP A 361 -8.75 -13.68 -9.51
C ASP A 361 -7.48 -13.42 -10.34
N GLY A 362 -6.56 -14.40 -10.37
CA GLY A 362 -5.27 -14.29 -11.06
C GLY A 362 -5.33 -14.49 -12.57
N ALA A 363 -6.51 -14.76 -13.15
CA ALA A 363 -6.63 -15.14 -14.56
C ALA A 363 -6.36 -13.95 -15.48
N THR A 364 -5.43 -14.13 -16.43
CA THR A 364 -5.16 -13.19 -17.52
C THR A 364 -5.34 -13.89 -18.86
N GLU A 365 -5.42 -13.13 -19.95
CA GLU A 365 -5.15 -13.73 -21.25
C GLU A 365 -3.68 -14.21 -21.32
N VAL A 366 -3.40 -15.22 -22.14
CA VAL A 366 -2.03 -15.68 -22.38
C VAL A 366 -1.16 -14.50 -22.84
N PRO A 367 -0.07 -14.17 -22.12
CA PRO A 367 0.82 -13.08 -22.51
C PRO A 367 1.53 -13.41 -23.84
N THR A 368 1.68 -12.43 -24.71
CA THR A 368 2.38 -12.59 -26.00
C THR A 368 3.86 -12.96 -25.83
N GLN A 369 4.46 -12.67 -24.67
CA GLN A 369 5.79 -13.12 -24.30
C GLN A 369 5.90 -14.65 -24.19
N ARG A 370 4.78 -15.37 -24.02
CA ARG A 370 4.75 -16.84 -24.00
C ARG A 370 4.54 -17.39 -25.41
N TRP A 371 3.42 -17.03 -26.03
CA TRP A 371 3.15 -17.32 -27.43
C TRP A 371 2.07 -16.37 -27.98
N ASP A 372 2.02 -16.23 -29.30
CA ASP A 372 0.92 -15.54 -29.97
C ASP A 372 -0.34 -16.42 -29.92
N ASN A 373 -1.25 -16.07 -29.02
CA ASN A 373 -2.47 -16.83 -28.82
C ASN A 373 -3.43 -16.75 -30.01
N SER A 374 -3.33 -15.75 -30.90
CA SER A 374 -4.18 -15.65 -32.10
C SER A 374 -3.99 -16.82 -33.07
N VAL A 375 -2.83 -17.49 -33.00
CA VAL A 375 -2.49 -18.67 -33.80
C VAL A 375 -3.22 -19.92 -33.31
N TYR A 376 -3.43 -20.03 -32.00
CA TYR A 376 -3.89 -21.27 -31.35
C TYR A 376 -5.33 -21.18 -30.83
N PHE A 377 -5.86 -19.98 -30.59
CA PHE A 377 -7.22 -19.80 -30.13
C PHE A 377 -8.23 -20.22 -31.19
N ASP A 378 -9.06 -21.19 -30.84
CA ASP A 378 -10.03 -21.85 -31.69
C ASP A 378 -11.26 -22.18 -30.85
N PRO A 379 -12.13 -21.17 -30.56
CA PRO A 379 -13.27 -21.32 -29.66
C PRO A 379 -14.25 -22.41 -30.12
N ASP A 380 -14.34 -22.65 -31.43
CA ASP A 380 -15.19 -23.68 -32.03
C ASP A 380 -14.47 -25.03 -32.26
N MET A 381 -13.19 -25.15 -31.87
CA MET A 381 -12.36 -26.35 -32.04
C MET A 381 -12.32 -26.94 -33.46
N THR A 382 -12.40 -26.09 -34.50
CA THR A 382 -12.48 -26.50 -35.91
C THR A 382 -11.13 -26.81 -36.55
N ARG A 383 -10.05 -26.21 -36.04
CA ARG A 383 -8.67 -26.31 -36.54
C ARG A 383 -7.77 -27.14 -35.65
N GLY A 384 -8.26 -27.57 -34.48
CA GLY A 384 -7.49 -28.32 -33.49
C GLY A 384 -6.61 -27.44 -32.60
N GLY A 385 -7.08 -26.21 -32.32
CA GLY A 385 -6.44 -25.29 -31.38
C GLY A 385 -6.89 -25.48 -29.93
N THR A 386 -7.00 -24.39 -29.18
CA THR A 386 -7.57 -24.35 -27.82
C THR A 386 -8.76 -23.40 -27.76
N TYR A 387 -9.85 -23.81 -27.10
CA TYR A 387 -11.05 -22.98 -26.95
C TYR A 387 -10.93 -21.95 -25.83
N THR A 388 -9.88 -22.00 -25.03
CA THR A 388 -9.63 -21.04 -23.96
C THR A 388 -8.34 -20.27 -24.22
N LYS A 389 -8.31 -19.03 -23.79
CA LYS A 389 -7.17 -18.12 -23.91
C LYS A 389 -6.73 -17.55 -22.57
N HIS A 390 -7.31 -18.03 -21.48
CA HIS A 390 -7.02 -17.53 -20.14
C HIS A 390 -6.24 -18.56 -19.33
N GLY A 391 -5.46 -18.04 -18.39
CA GLY A 391 -4.80 -18.78 -17.34
C GLY A 391 -4.11 -17.79 -16.41
N THR A 392 -3.60 -18.27 -15.28
CA THR A 392 -2.87 -17.42 -14.35
C THR A 392 -1.38 -17.48 -14.67
N PHE A 393 -0.85 -16.35 -15.15
CA PHE A 393 0.56 -16.12 -15.47
C PHE A 393 1.15 -15.07 -14.52
N GLY A 394 2.38 -14.61 -14.79
CA GLY A 394 2.95 -13.48 -14.05
C GLY A 394 3.89 -13.89 -12.92
N ILE A 395 4.55 -15.04 -13.05
CA ILE A 395 5.82 -15.26 -12.35
C ILE A 395 6.86 -14.34 -13.00
N ASP A 396 7.27 -13.31 -12.26
CA ASP A 396 8.28 -12.36 -12.72
C ASP A 396 9.62 -13.08 -12.99
N GLY A 397 10.26 -12.71 -14.10
CA GLY A 397 11.52 -13.30 -14.54
C GLY A 397 11.49 -14.82 -14.67
N VAL A 398 10.42 -15.41 -15.23
CA VAL A 398 10.34 -16.87 -15.49
C VAL A 398 11.58 -17.41 -16.21
N ASP A 399 12.17 -16.61 -17.09
CA ASP A 399 13.35 -16.87 -17.90
C ASP A 399 14.66 -16.36 -17.26
N MET A 400 14.59 -15.67 -16.13
CA MET A 400 15.74 -15.17 -15.37
C MET A 400 16.28 -16.22 -14.38
N PHE A 401 17.55 -16.09 -14.02
CA PHE A 401 18.20 -16.98 -13.04
C PHE A 401 19.54 -16.42 -12.55
N ASP A 402 19.78 -16.42 -11.24
CA ASP A 402 21.09 -16.10 -10.67
C ASP A 402 22.05 -17.28 -10.77
N CYS A 403 22.56 -17.53 -11.98
CA CYS A 403 23.51 -18.61 -12.24
C CYS A 403 24.82 -18.48 -11.42
N LYS A 404 25.25 -17.24 -11.12
CA LYS A 404 26.46 -16.99 -10.33
C LYS A 404 26.25 -17.43 -8.90
N PHE A 405 25.08 -17.17 -8.32
CA PHE A 405 24.75 -17.64 -6.99
C PHE A 405 24.84 -19.17 -6.87
N PHE A 406 24.58 -19.94 -7.93
CA PHE A 406 24.66 -21.41 -7.91
C PHE A 406 25.96 -22.00 -8.49
N ASP A 407 26.98 -21.17 -8.75
CA ASP A 407 28.24 -21.59 -9.38
C ASP A 407 28.03 -22.26 -10.76
N ILE A 408 26.99 -21.84 -11.49
CA ILE A 408 26.63 -22.32 -12.82
C ILE A 408 27.11 -21.32 -13.87
N SER A 409 27.72 -21.80 -14.95
CA SER A 409 28.19 -20.92 -16.02
C SER A 409 27.02 -20.29 -16.79
N PRO A 410 27.15 -19.05 -17.30
CA PRO A 410 26.10 -18.44 -18.13
C PRO A 410 25.75 -19.27 -19.38
N ALA A 411 26.71 -20.04 -19.92
CA ALA A 411 26.48 -20.90 -21.07
C ALA A 411 25.57 -22.10 -20.71
N GLU A 412 25.78 -22.70 -19.55
CA GLU A 412 24.91 -23.77 -19.04
C GLU A 412 23.53 -23.22 -18.67
N ALA A 413 23.48 -22.08 -17.96
CA ALA A 413 22.23 -21.45 -17.54
C ALA A 413 21.28 -21.16 -18.70
N ARG A 414 21.80 -20.73 -19.87
CA ARG A 414 20.99 -20.51 -21.08
C ARG A 414 20.25 -21.77 -21.56
N GLY A 415 20.89 -22.93 -21.45
CA GLY A 415 20.31 -24.22 -21.88
C GLY A 415 19.44 -24.90 -20.82
N MET A 416 19.44 -24.42 -19.57
CA MET A 416 18.63 -24.99 -18.49
C MET A 416 17.15 -24.68 -18.69
N ALA A 417 16.27 -25.66 -18.52
CA ALA A 417 14.83 -25.41 -18.51
C ALA A 417 14.46 -24.42 -17.39
N PRO A 418 13.55 -23.46 -17.63
CA PRO A 418 13.04 -22.55 -16.60
C PRO A 418 12.54 -23.26 -15.33
N THR A 419 11.97 -24.47 -15.48
CA THR A 419 11.53 -25.32 -14.37
C THR A 419 12.67 -25.66 -13.41
N GLN A 420 13.86 -25.99 -13.92
CA GLN A 420 15.05 -26.24 -13.10
C GLN A 420 15.50 -24.98 -12.36
N ARG A 421 15.50 -23.83 -13.04
CA ARG A 421 15.92 -22.53 -12.48
C ARG A 421 15.02 -22.10 -11.33
N GLN A 422 13.70 -22.15 -11.55
CA GLN A 422 12.70 -21.79 -10.53
C GLN A 422 12.77 -22.71 -9.31
N VAL A 423 12.88 -24.03 -9.51
CA VAL A 423 13.09 -24.97 -8.39
C VAL A 423 14.31 -24.58 -7.58
N MET A 424 15.45 -24.32 -8.23
CA MET A 424 16.68 -23.99 -7.49
C MET A 424 16.54 -22.77 -6.59
N GLU A 425 15.98 -21.66 -7.10
CA GLU A 425 15.81 -20.43 -6.32
C GLU A 425 14.76 -20.58 -5.22
N VAL A 426 13.58 -21.11 -5.55
CA VAL A 426 12.46 -21.25 -4.61
C VAL A 426 12.79 -22.26 -3.51
N SER A 427 13.44 -23.39 -3.84
CA SER A 427 13.93 -24.36 -2.86
C SER A 427 14.98 -23.75 -1.94
N TYR A 428 15.90 -22.94 -2.47
CA TYR A 428 16.94 -22.31 -1.65
C TYR A 428 16.32 -21.33 -0.64
N MET A 429 15.35 -20.51 -1.05
CA MET A 429 14.68 -19.57 -0.15
C MET A 429 13.98 -20.30 1.02
N ALA A 430 13.24 -21.37 0.73
CA ALA A 430 12.61 -22.18 1.77
C ALA A 430 13.65 -22.87 2.67
N LEU A 431 14.73 -23.43 2.09
CA LEU A 431 15.80 -24.10 2.83
C LEU A 431 16.59 -23.14 3.73
N ALA A 432 16.85 -21.92 3.26
CA ALA A 432 17.47 -20.85 4.04
C ALA A 432 16.61 -20.45 5.22
N GLY A 433 15.29 -20.30 5.03
CA GLY A 433 14.35 -20.06 6.13
C GLY A 433 14.29 -21.20 7.16
N ALA A 434 14.67 -22.43 6.78
CA ALA A 434 14.81 -23.55 7.71
C ALA A 434 16.16 -23.59 8.46
N GLY A 435 17.01 -22.57 8.28
CA GLY A 435 18.27 -22.37 8.98
C GLY A 435 19.50 -22.97 8.30
N PHE A 436 19.43 -23.29 7.00
CA PHE A 436 20.56 -23.85 6.25
C PHE A 436 21.16 -22.82 5.28
N ASP A 437 22.46 -22.57 5.39
CA ASP A 437 23.17 -21.66 4.49
C ASP A 437 23.98 -22.40 3.41
N LYS A 438 24.08 -21.82 2.21
CA LYS A 438 24.82 -22.40 1.07
C LYS A 438 26.29 -22.62 1.43
N LYS A 439 26.97 -21.65 2.05
CA LYS A 439 28.41 -21.77 2.36
C LYS A 439 28.64 -22.87 3.40
N GLN A 440 27.74 -23.03 4.36
CA GLN A 440 27.78 -24.12 5.33
C GLN A 440 27.66 -25.48 4.65
N LEU A 441 26.64 -25.65 3.79
CA LEU A 441 26.37 -26.91 3.09
C LEU A 441 27.49 -27.29 2.09
N GLN A 442 28.08 -26.31 1.41
CA GLN A 442 29.23 -26.55 0.52
C GLN A 442 30.48 -26.99 1.28
N ARG A 443 30.70 -26.49 2.51
CA ARG A 443 31.83 -26.93 3.36
C ARG A 443 31.59 -28.31 3.95
N LYS A 444 30.35 -28.62 4.32
CA LYS A 444 29.95 -29.88 4.92
C LYS A 444 28.58 -30.28 4.38
N SER A 445 28.55 -31.40 3.66
CA SER A 445 27.30 -31.96 3.16
C SER A 445 26.36 -32.32 4.30
N GLU A 446 25.06 -32.16 4.07
CA GLU A 446 23.99 -32.60 4.96
C GLU A 446 23.08 -33.61 4.26
N ASN A 447 22.52 -34.56 5.02
CA ASN A 447 21.63 -35.59 4.50
C ASN A 447 20.20 -35.04 4.31
N ILE A 448 20.04 -34.04 3.44
CA ILE A 448 18.75 -33.38 3.18
C ILE A 448 18.15 -33.98 1.90
N GLY A 449 16.91 -34.47 1.99
CA GLY A 449 16.17 -34.98 0.82
C GLY A 449 15.52 -33.87 0.00
N HIS A 450 15.36 -34.08 -1.31
CA HIS A 450 14.70 -33.16 -2.24
C HIS A 450 13.70 -33.91 -3.12
N PHE A 451 12.43 -33.52 -3.05
CA PHE A 451 11.34 -34.18 -3.78
C PHE A 451 10.58 -33.14 -4.61
N VAL A 452 10.59 -33.29 -5.95
CA VAL A 452 10.02 -32.31 -6.89
C VAL A 452 8.82 -32.92 -7.61
N GLY A 453 7.64 -32.34 -7.41
CA GLY A 453 6.42 -32.69 -8.12
C GLY A 453 6.23 -31.82 -9.37
N ILE A 454 6.24 -32.45 -10.53
CA ILE A 454 6.04 -31.82 -11.85
C ILE A 454 5.50 -32.89 -12.81
N ASP A 455 4.54 -32.52 -13.65
CA ASP A 455 3.87 -33.46 -14.58
C ASP A 455 4.01 -33.07 -16.06
N LYS A 456 4.64 -31.92 -16.36
CA LYS A 456 4.80 -31.41 -17.73
C LYS A 456 6.20 -30.88 -17.96
N ASP A 457 6.75 -31.20 -19.13
CA ASP A 457 8.00 -30.66 -19.66
C ASP A 457 7.72 -29.93 -20.98
N ASP A 458 7.27 -28.68 -20.88
CA ASP A 458 7.05 -27.81 -22.04
C ASP A 458 8.38 -27.44 -22.73
N TRP A 459 9.50 -27.45 -21.99
CA TRP A 459 10.80 -27.02 -22.51
C TRP A 459 11.30 -27.97 -23.59
N LEU A 460 11.14 -29.28 -23.41
CA LEU A 460 11.47 -30.25 -24.45
C LEU A 460 10.60 -30.11 -25.70
N GLN A 461 9.35 -29.65 -25.56
CA GLN A 461 8.49 -29.37 -26.73
C GLN A 461 8.95 -28.14 -27.52
N MET A 462 9.67 -27.22 -26.89
CA MET A 462 10.31 -26.09 -27.56
C MET A 462 11.61 -26.47 -28.29
N ALA A 463 12.14 -27.69 -28.09
CA ALA A 463 13.40 -28.10 -28.71
C ALA A 463 13.52 -27.89 -30.24
N PRO A 464 12.46 -28.03 -31.06
CA PRO A 464 12.52 -27.75 -32.50
C PRO A 464 12.71 -26.25 -32.85
N THR A 465 12.43 -25.33 -31.92
CA THR A 465 12.54 -23.88 -32.11
C THR A 465 13.75 -23.26 -31.40
N LEU A 466 14.45 -24.01 -30.55
CA LEU A 466 15.69 -23.59 -29.91
C LEU A 466 16.86 -23.63 -30.91
N ASN A 467 17.69 -22.58 -30.93
CA ASN A 467 18.86 -22.48 -31.81
C ASN A 467 19.96 -23.51 -31.47
N GLU A 468 20.88 -23.80 -32.40
CA GLU A 468 22.03 -24.72 -32.18
C GLU A 468 22.87 -24.33 -30.95
N GLU A 469 22.88 -23.03 -30.56
CA GLU A 469 23.61 -22.53 -29.39
C GLU A 469 22.97 -22.91 -28.04
N SER A 470 21.67 -23.21 -27.99
CA SER A 470 20.95 -23.62 -26.78
C SER A 470 21.14 -25.10 -26.42
N GLY A 471 21.60 -25.90 -27.39
CA GLY A 471 21.66 -27.36 -27.30
C GLY A 471 23.07 -27.98 -27.25
N GLY A 472 24.12 -27.20 -26.97
CA GLY A 472 25.52 -27.66 -26.93
C GLY A 472 25.80 -28.75 -25.88
N SER A 473 27.01 -28.81 -25.31
CA SER A 473 27.39 -29.87 -24.35
C SER A 473 26.49 -29.99 -23.11
N PHE A 474 25.64 -28.99 -22.83
CA PHE A 474 24.73 -28.95 -21.68
C PHE A 474 23.29 -29.35 -22.00
N GLY A 475 22.90 -29.52 -23.27
CA GLY A 475 21.49 -29.69 -23.67
C GLY A 475 20.79 -30.87 -23.00
N ALA A 476 21.47 -32.01 -22.87
CA ALA A 476 20.92 -33.20 -22.21
C ALA A 476 20.61 -32.97 -20.72
N ALA A 477 21.48 -32.25 -20.00
CA ALA A 477 21.25 -31.93 -18.59
C ALA A 477 20.31 -30.73 -18.41
N GLY A 478 20.23 -29.85 -19.41
CA GLY A 478 19.39 -28.67 -19.40
C GLY A 478 17.90 -28.98 -19.47
N ALA A 479 17.50 -30.05 -20.17
CA ALA A 479 16.08 -30.41 -20.36
C ALA A 479 15.59 -31.61 -19.52
N ALA A 480 16.47 -32.47 -18.98
CA ALA A 480 16.01 -33.70 -18.33
C ALA A 480 15.26 -33.47 -17.00
N ASP A 481 14.07 -34.05 -16.84
CA ASP A 481 13.23 -33.93 -15.64
C ASP A 481 13.91 -34.37 -14.34
N ALA A 482 14.67 -35.46 -14.37
CA ALA A 482 15.41 -35.94 -13.20
C ALA A 482 16.44 -34.90 -12.69
N ILE A 483 16.94 -34.05 -13.59
CA ILE A 483 17.91 -33.01 -13.25
C ILE A 483 17.26 -31.86 -12.49
N THR A 484 15.94 -31.65 -12.62
CA THR A 484 15.19 -30.65 -11.85
C THR A 484 15.37 -30.85 -10.33
N ALA A 485 15.31 -32.08 -9.84
CA ALA A 485 15.63 -32.38 -8.44
C ALA A 485 17.15 -32.45 -8.19
N ASN A 486 17.88 -33.16 -9.05
CA ASN A 486 19.29 -33.51 -8.79
C ASN A 486 20.23 -32.30 -8.85
N ARG A 487 19.95 -31.30 -9.68
CA ARG A 487 20.81 -30.12 -9.83
C ARG A 487 20.85 -29.29 -8.55
N PHE A 488 19.72 -29.12 -7.87
CA PHE A 488 19.67 -28.43 -6.59
C PHE A 488 20.49 -29.17 -5.52
N SER A 489 20.27 -30.49 -5.40
CA SER A 489 21.01 -31.36 -4.49
C SER A 489 22.52 -31.32 -4.75
N PHE A 490 22.93 -31.36 -6.03
CA PHE A 490 24.32 -31.23 -6.44
C PHE A 490 24.92 -29.88 -6.06
N SER A 491 24.23 -28.78 -6.40
CA SER A 491 24.76 -27.41 -6.24
C SER A 491 24.93 -27.01 -4.77
N LEU A 492 24.08 -27.54 -3.88
CA LEU A 492 24.15 -27.30 -2.44
C LEU A 492 24.79 -28.45 -1.66
N ASN A 493 25.34 -29.48 -2.32
CA ASN A 493 26.01 -30.61 -1.67
C ASN A 493 25.09 -31.40 -0.69
N LEU A 494 23.82 -31.57 -1.06
CA LEU A 494 22.83 -32.38 -0.33
C LEU A 494 23.02 -33.86 -0.66
N LYS A 495 22.87 -34.75 0.33
CA LYS A 495 23.12 -36.19 0.17
C LYS A 495 21.89 -37.09 0.38
N GLY A 496 20.75 -36.51 0.74
CA GLY A 496 19.51 -37.27 0.91
C GLY A 496 18.91 -37.70 -0.42
N ALA A 497 17.79 -38.42 -0.33
CA ALA A 497 17.00 -38.84 -1.48
C ALA A 497 16.64 -37.65 -2.38
N SER A 498 16.92 -37.73 -3.68
CA SER A 498 16.67 -36.68 -4.66
C SER A 498 15.81 -37.25 -5.79
N MET A 499 14.55 -36.85 -5.87
CA MET A 499 13.56 -37.48 -6.75
C MET A 499 12.67 -36.43 -7.43
N GLN A 500 12.45 -36.61 -8.73
CA GLN A 500 11.32 -36.03 -9.43
C GLN A 500 10.19 -37.07 -9.43
N ILE A 501 8.96 -36.65 -9.15
CA ILE A 501 7.78 -37.53 -9.06
C ILE A 501 6.67 -36.95 -9.93
N ASP A 502 6.15 -37.78 -10.84
CA ASP A 502 4.98 -37.49 -11.66
C ASP A 502 3.86 -38.48 -11.36
N THR A 503 2.78 -37.94 -10.79
CA THR A 503 1.48 -38.58 -10.60
C THR A 503 0.36 -37.65 -11.08
N ALA A 504 0.66 -36.82 -12.08
CA ALA A 504 -0.17 -35.73 -12.57
C ALA A 504 -0.50 -34.69 -11.49
N CYS A 505 -1.76 -34.26 -11.37
CA CYS A 505 -2.20 -33.20 -10.47
C CYS A 505 -1.93 -33.48 -8.97
N SER A 506 -1.68 -34.73 -8.57
CA SER A 506 -1.36 -35.09 -7.19
C SER A 506 0.14 -35.09 -6.87
N SER A 507 1.02 -34.87 -7.85
CA SER A 507 2.49 -34.97 -7.74
C SER A 507 3.05 -34.24 -6.51
N GLY A 508 2.73 -32.96 -6.34
CA GLY A 508 3.23 -32.18 -5.20
C GLY A 508 2.85 -32.76 -3.83
N LEU A 509 1.61 -33.24 -3.66
CA LEU A 509 1.16 -33.80 -2.38
C LEU A 509 1.71 -35.22 -2.17
N VAL A 510 1.92 -35.98 -3.24
CA VAL A 510 2.66 -37.26 -3.19
C VAL A 510 4.11 -37.02 -2.79
N CYS A 511 4.77 -35.96 -3.26
CA CYS A 511 6.11 -35.58 -2.80
C CYS A 511 6.14 -35.32 -1.29
N ILE A 512 5.14 -34.62 -0.72
CA ILE A 512 5.02 -34.43 0.73
C ILE A 512 4.87 -35.79 1.44
N HIS A 513 4.07 -36.70 0.90
CA HIS A 513 3.91 -38.04 1.44
C HIS A 513 5.22 -38.85 1.43
N VAL A 514 5.93 -38.90 0.31
CA VAL A 514 7.20 -39.62 0.16
C VAL A 514 8.29 -38.99 1.06
N SER A 515 8.34 -37.67 1.13
CA SER A 515 9.22 -36.92 2.04
C SER A 515 9.00 -37.32 3.49
N LYS A 516 7.75 -37.38 3.96
CA LYS A 516 7.39 -37.86 5.30
C LYS A 516 7.87 -39.29 5.53
N LEU A 517 7.72 -40.19 4.56
CA LEU A 517 8.19 -41.57 4.68
C LEU A 517 9.72 -41.62 4.88
N HIS A 518 10.48 -40.90 4.05
CA HIS A 518 11.94 -40.84 4.19
C HIS A 518 12.37 -40.21 5.52
N LEU A 519 11.74 -39.10 5.93
CA LEU A 519 12.03 -38.47 7.21
C LEU A 519 11.83 -39.46 8.35
N ARG A 520 10.74 -40.24 8.35
CA ARG A 520 10.46 -41.21 9.43
C ARG A 520 11.38 -42.44 9.44
N MET A 521 12.14 -42.73 8.38
CA MET A 521 13.03 -43.91 8.28
C MET A 521 14.40 -43.72 8.98
N GLN A 522 14.42 -43.13 10.17
CA GLN A 522 15.64 -42.76 10.90
C GLN A 522 16.56 -43.95 11.25
N GLU A 523 16.03 -45.17 11.35
CA GLU A 523 16.84 -46.35 11.68
C GLU A 523 17.81 -46.75 10.54
N TRP A 524 17.42 -46.50 9.28
CA TRP A 524 18.14 -46.99 8.11
C TRP A 524 18.99 -45.91 7.43
N ASP A 525 18.42 -44.71 7.27
CA ASP A 525 19.06 -43.57 6.62
C ASP A 525 18.59 -42.28 7.32
N PRO A 526 19.27 -41.84 8.40
CA PRO A 526 18.88 -40.67 9.16
C PRO A 526 18.87 -39.40 8.30
N MET A 527 17.67 -38.93 7.96
CA MET A 527 17.46 -37.73 7.14
C MET A 527 16.90 -36.62 8.04
N PRO A 528 17.71 -35.64 8.51
CA PRO A 528 17.26 -34.63 9.48
C PRO A 528 16.29 -33.60 8.89
N ALA A 529 16.30 -33.40 7.57
CA ALA A 529 15.45 -32.43 6.89
C ALA A 529 15.15 -32.87 5.47
N SER A 530 14.09 -32.29 4.89
CA SER A 530 13.80 -32.40 3.47
C SER A 530 13.21 -31.12 2.94
N ILE A 531 13.31 -30.96 1.62
CA ILE A 531 12.69 -29.90 0.85
C ILE A 531 11.76 -30.55 -0.17
N VAL A 532 10.52 -30.08 -0.22
CA VAL A 532 9.53 -30.54 -1.19
C VAL A 532 9.13 -29.38 -2.08
N ASN A 533 9.15 -29.60 -3.38
CA ASN A 533 8.73 -28.64 -4.37
C ASN A 533 7.53 -29.15 -5.16
N GLY A 534 6.68 -28.22 -5.56
CA GLY A 534 5.64 -28.44 -6.56
C GLY A 534 5.67 -27.29 -7.54
N LEU A 535 5.69 -27.59 -8.84
CA LEU A 535 5.67 -26.55 -9.86
C LEU A 535 4.88 -26.90 -11.09
N ASN A 536 4.44 -25.86 -11.79
CA ASN A 536 3.95 -25.89 -13.14
C ASN A 536 4.32 -24.58 -13.83
N LEU A 537 4.89 -24.65 -15.03
CA LEU A 537 5.18 -23.49 -15.87
C LEU A 537 4.53 -23.71 -17.23
N MET A 538 4.01 -22.64 -17.82
CA MET A 538 3.34 -22.68 -19.11
C MET A 538 4.24 -22.01 -20.15
N LEU A 539 5.05 -22.82 -20.82
CA LEU A 539 6.07 -22.36 -21.77
C LEU A 539 5.67 -22.64 -23.23
N HIS A 540 4.75 -23.57 -23.45
CA HIS A 540 4.33 -23.99 -24.79
C HIS A 540 2.80 -24.19 -24.89
N PRO A 541 2.14 -23.83 -26.02
CA PRO A 541 0.69 -23.99 -26.19
C PRO A 541 0.22 -25.45 -26.24
N GLY A 542 1.12 -26.42 -26.42
CA GLY A 542 0.77 -27.83 -26.63
C GLY A 542 -0.12 -28.43 -25.54
N ALA A 543 0.14 -28.07 -24.27
CA ALA A 543 -0.70 -28.53 -23.17
C ALA A 543 -2.11 -27.90 -23.17
N TYR A 544 -2.25 -26.62 -23.56
CA TYR A 544 -3.58 -26.00 -23.76
C TYR A 544 -4.37 -26.73 -24.85
N ILE A 545 -3.75 -27.02 -25.99
CA ILE A 545 -4.37 -27.73 -27.11
C ILE A 545 -4.80 -29.14 -26.68
N GLY A 546 -3.91 -29.88 -26.03
CA GLY A 546 -4.19 -31.24 -25.56
C GLY A 546 -5.32 -31.29 -24.53
N CYS A 547 -5.30 -30.40 -23.53
CA CYS A 547 -6.33 -30.33 -22.50
C CYS A 547 -7.68 -29.85 -23.06
N SER A 548 -7.71 -28.89 -23.99
CA SER A 548 -8.93 -28.51 -24.71
C SER A 548 -9.48 -29.66 -25.55
N ALA A 549 -8.64 -30.39 -26.29
CA ALA A 549 -9.08 -31.56 -27.05
C ALA A 549 -9.69 -32.66 -26.16
N ALA A 550 -9.26 -32.73 -24.89
CA ALA A 550 -9.81 -33.64 -23.88
C ALA A 550 -10.99 -33.07 -23.08
N ASN A 551 -11.46 -31.85 -23.37
CA ASN A 551 -12.50 -31.12 -22.62
C ASN A 551 -12.18 -31.00 -21.11
N MET A 552 -10.92 -30.74 -20.78
CA MET A 552 -10.47 -30.61 -19.40
C MET A 552 -10.51 -29.15 -18.89
N LEU A 553 -10.41 -28.18 -19.80
CA LEU A 553 -10.31 -26.77 -19.45
C LEU A 553 -11.68 -26.10 -19.37
N SER A 554 -11.82 -25.09 -18.52
CA SER A 554 -13.01 -24.22 -18.52
C SER A 554 -13.01 -23.33 -19.77
N HIS A 555 -14.18 -23.08 -20.36
CA HIS A 555 -14.31 -22.18 -21.52
C HIS A 555 -13.97 -20.73 -21.14
N GLU A 556 -14.39 -20.30 -19.95
CA GLU A 556 -14.07 -18.97 -19.43
C GLU A 556 -12.66 -18.91 -18.82
N GLY A 557 -12.00 -20.06 -18.65
CA GLY A 557 -10.67 -20.18 -18.08
C GLY A 557 -10.60 -19.69 -16.63
N ARG A 558 -11.56 -20.10 -15.80
CA ARG A 558 -11.51 -20.04 -14.33
C ARG A 558 -11.88 -21.40 -13.74
N CYS A 559 -11.45 -21.68 -12.52
CA CYS A 559 -11.97 -22.83 -11.77
C CYS A 559 -13.26 -22.41 -11.05
N PHE A 560 -14.43 -22.74 -11.62
CA PHE A 560 -15.74 -22.49 -11.01
C PHE A 560 -16.08 -23.49 -9.91
N THR A 561 -15.15 -23.71 -8.98
CA THR A 561 -15.26 -24.72 -7.92
C THR A 561 -16.56 -24.59 -7.14
N PHE A 562 -17.30 -25.70 -7.04
CA PHE A 562 -18.61 -25.82 -6.40
C PHE A 562 -19.77 -25.06 -7.05
N ASN A 563 -19.53 -24.25 -8.10
CA ASN A 563 -20.59 -23.52 -8.78
C ASN A 563 -21.39 -24.44 -9.72
N ALA A 564 -22.67 -24.16 -9.90
CA ALA A 564 -23.54 -24.82 -10.88
C ALA A 564 -23.02 -24.74 -12.33
N THR A 565 -22.16 -23.77 -12.66
CA THR A 565 -21.55 -23.60 -14.00
C THR A 565 -20.17 -24.24 -14.14
N ALA A 566 -19.74 -25.06 -13.18
CA ALA A 566 -18.50 -25.85 -13.23
C ALA A 566 -18.37 -26.67 -14.53
N ASP A 567 -17.44 -26.30 -15.42
CA ASP A 567 -17.26 -26.92 -16.75
C ASP A 567 -15.83 -27.40 -17.04
N GLY A 568 -14.88 -27.20 -16.13
CA GLY A 568 -13.47 -27.49 -16.34
C GLY A 568 -12.58 -26.65 -15.43
N TYR A 569 -11.26 -26.79 -15.58
CA TYR A 569 -10.30 -26.02 -14.78
C TYR A 569 -9.53 -24.98 -15.59
N GLU A 570 -8.95 -24.01 -14.89
CA GLU A 570 -8.00 -23.04 -15.41
C GLU A 570 -6.56 -23.50 -15.18
N ARG A 571 -5.67 -23.35 -16.18
CA ARG A 571 -4.23 -23.67 -16.04
C ARG A 571 -3.44 -22.52 -15.40
N GLY A 572 -2.31 -22.88 -14.80
CA GLY A 572 -1.62 -22.01 -13.87
C GLY A 572 -0.13 -22.13 -13.73
N GLU A 573 0.57 -21.01 -13.63
CA GLU A 573 1.97 -21.00 -13.27
C GLU A 573 2.17 -20.90 -11.76
N LEU A 574 2.96 -21.82 -11.20
CA LEU A 574 3.41 -21.76 -9.82
C LEU A 574 4.70 -22.53 -9.59
N CYS A 575 5.47 -22.10 -8.60
CA CYS A 575 6.55 -22.86 -7.98
C CYS A 575 6.51 -22.63 -6.47
N GLY A 576 6.25 -23.68 -5.70
CA GLY A 576 6.25 -23.63 -4.23
C GLY A 576 7.27 -24.61 -3.65
N ALA A 577 7.87 -24.24 -2.53
CA ALA A 577 8.77 -25.10 -1.76
C ALA A 577 8.44 -25.08 -0.26
N ILE A 578 8.57 -26.24 0.38
CA ILE A 578 8.29 -26.45 1.80
C ILE A 578 9.43 -27.25 2.42
N ALA A 579 10.06 -26.67 3.44
CA ALA A 579 11.13 -27.31 4.19
C ALA A 579 10.58 -27.97 5.45
N PHE A 580 10.89 -29.25 5.63
CA PHE A 580 10.44 -30.06 6.76
C PHE A 580 11.62 -30.52 7.62
N LYS A 581 11.39 -30.67 8.91
CA LYS A 581 12.28 -31.38 9.85
C LYS A 581 11.47 -32.40 10.64
N GLN A 582 12.08 -33.54 10.95
CA GLN A 582 11.49 -34.47 11.92
C GLN A 582 11.84 -34.01 13.33
N LYS A 583 11.03 -33.11 13.88
CA LYS A 583 11.11 -32.63 15.26
C LYS A 583 9.69 -32.34 15.78
N PRO A 584 9.48 -32.40 17.10
CA PRO A 584 8.27 -31.86 17.70
C PRO A 584 8.05 -30.40 17.30
N PHE A 585 6.79 -29.99 17.25
CA PHE A 585 6.37 -28.62 17.04
C PHE A 585 6.82 -27.77 18.24
N ASP A 586 7.47 -26.65 17.95
CA ASP A 586 7.93 -25.64 18.90
C ASP A 586 7.92 -24.25 18.23
N ASP A 587 8.41 -23.22 18.92
CA ASP A 587 8.36 -21.83 18.44
C ASP A 587 9.17 -21.57 17.16
N GLU A 588 10.05 -22.51 16.75
CA GLU A 588 10.76 -22.43 15.46
C GLU A 588 9.94 -23.02 14.31
N ALA A 589 8.94 -23.86 14.60
CA ALA A 589 8.12 -24.51 13.60
C ALA A 589 7.00 -23.58 13.14
N PHE A 590 6.85 -23.47 11.83
CA PHE A 590 5.73 -22.75 11.23
C PHE A 590 4.44 -23.56 11.33
N ASN A 591 4.47 -24.84 11.00
CA ASN A 591 3.29 -25.72 11.07
C ASN A 591 3.71 -27.14 11.44
N CYS A 592 2.74 -28.00 11.74
CA CYS A 592 2.93 -29.44 11.81
C CYS A 592 2.22 -30.13 10.64
N LEU A 593 2.90 -31.05 9.98
CA LEU A 593 2.29 -32.06 9.13
C LEU A 593 1.79 -33.22 10.00
N ALA A 594 0.49 -33.25 10.27
CA ALA A 594 -0.13 -34.20 11.18
C ALA A 594 -0.26 -35.61 10.57
N GLY A 595 -0.42 -35.71 9.24
CA GLY A 595 -0.50 -36.98 8.53
C GLY A 595 -0.62 -36.79 7.03
N THR A 596 -0.25 -37.81 6.23
CA THR A 596 -0.43 -37.80 4.77
C THR A 596 -0.55 -39.20 4.21
N GLN A 597 -1.41 -39.43 3.21
CA GLN A 597 -1.51 -40.73 2.54
C GLN A 597 -1.66 -40.55 1.04
N ALA A 598 -1.22 -41.55 0.29
CA ALA A 598 -1.45 -41.64 -1.15
C ALA A 598 -2.01 -43.02 -1.51
N ASN A 599 -2.91 -43.07 -2.50
CA ASN A 599 -3.50 -44.30 -3.01
C ASN A 599 -3.87 -44.20 -4.50
N GLN A 600 -4.54 -45.24 -5.03
CA GLN A 600 -5.00 -45.26 -6.43
C GLN A 600 -6.46 -45.73 -6.52
N ASP A 601 -7.20 -45.16 -7.47
CA ASP A 601 -8.63 -45.37 -7.72
C ASP A 601 -9.02 -46.82 -8.08
N GLY A 602 -8.08 -47.58 -8.62
CA GLY A 602 -8.31 -48.85 -9.28
C GLY A 602 -9.05 -48.68 -10.60
N ARG A 603 -9.96 -49.61 -10.87
CA ARG A 603 -10.83 -49.55 -12.05
C ARG A 603 -12.05 -48.68 -11.74
N SER A 604 -12.16 -47.52 -12.38
CA SER A 604 -13.33 -46.63 -12.36
C SER A 604 -14.07 -46.63 -13.71
N ALA A 605 -14.98 -45.68 -13.94
CA ALA A 605 -15.82 -45.62 -15.15
C ALA A 605 -15.01 -45.32 -16.44
N SER A 606 -13.92 -44.57 -16.32
CA SER A 606 -12.91 -44.31 -17.35
C SER A 606 -11.58 -44.04 -16.67
N LEU A 607 -10.46 -44.04 -17.40
CA LEU A 607 -9.14 -43.75 -16.81
C LEU A 607 -9.11 -42.42 -16.03
N THR A 608 -9.87 -41.43 -16.48
CA THR A 608 -9.91 -40.08 -15.94
C THR A 608 -11.10 -39.79 -15.02
N ALA A 609 -11.98 -40.77 -14.81
CA ALA A 609 -13.10 -40.61 -13.89
C ALA A 609 -12.64 -40.88 -12.45
N PRO A 610 -12.86 -39.94 -11.51
CA PRO A 610 -12.47 -40.10 -10.12
C PRO A 610 -13.28 -41.21 -9.42
N ASN A 611 -12.73 -41.78 -8.35
CA ASN A 611 -13.38 -42.83 -7.56
C ASN A 611 -13.64 -42.41 -6.09
N GLY A 612 -14.91 -42.14 -5.76
CA GLY A 612 -15.30 -41.69 -4.41
C GLY A 612 -14.85 -42.65 -3.28
N PRO A 613 -15.14 -43.97 -3.34
CA PRO A 613 -14.66 -44.93 -2.35
C PRO A 613 -13.13 -44.95 -2.15
N ALA A 614 -12.35 -44.70 -3.20
CA ALA A 614 -10.89 -44.59 -3.09
C ALA A 614 -10.46 -43.31 -2.36
N GLN A 615 -11.14 -42.18 -2.61
CA GLN A 615 -10.94 -40.93 -1.88
C GLN A 615 -11.30 -41.11 -0.39
N GLU A 616 -12.48 -41.68 -0.09
CA GLU A 616 -12.90 -42.02 1.28
C GLU A 616 -11.83 -42.84 2.02
N ARG A 617 -11.30 -43.88 1.37
CA ARG A 617 -10.24 -44.73 1.93
C ARG A 617 -8.94 -43.95 2.21
N CYS A 618 -8.60 -42.99 1.34
CA CYS A 618 -7.42 -42.15 1.52
C CYS A 618 -7.56 -41.27 2.77
N LEU A 619 -8.69 -40.58 2.90
CA LEU A 619 -8.97 -39.70 4.05
C LEU A 619 -8.98 -40.46 5.36
N GLN A 620 -9.70 -41.59 5.40
CA GLN A 620 -9.73 -42.43 6.60
C GLN A 620 -8.33 -42.94 7.00
N ALA A 621 -7.43 -43.15 6.03
CA ALA A 621 -6.07 -43.56 6.32
C ALA A 621 -5.25 -42.43 6.97
N VAL A 622 -5.47 -41.17 6.56
CA VAL A 622 -4.82 -40.01 7.17
C VAL A 622 -5.36 -39.74 8.58
N LEU A 623 -6.68 -39.81 8.78
CA LEU A 623 -7.28 -39.67 10.12
C LEU A 623 -6.77 -40.75 11.08
N ARG A 624 -6.64 -42.01 10.61
CA ARG A 624 -6.04 -43.09 11.40
C ARG A 624 -4.55 -42.84 11.71
N GLU A 625 -3.79 -42.34 10.75
CA GLU A 625 -2.37 -42.04 10.95
C GLU A 625 -2.17 -40.92 11.97
N SER A 626 -2.96 -39.85 11.87
CA SER A 626 -2.87 -38.68 12.73
C SER A 626 -3.54 -38.87 14.10
N GLY A 627 -4.38 -39.89 14.24
CA GLY A 627 -5.14 -40.16 15.47
C GLY A 627 -6.26 -39.16 15.73
N MET A 628 -6.75 -38.49 14.67
CA MET A 628 -7.77 -37.43 14.76
C MET A 628 -9.18 -37.96 14.54
N SER A 629 -10.14 -37.33 15.21
CA SER A 629 -11.56 -37.43 14.93
C SER A 629 -11.94 -36.53 13.74
N PRO A 630 -12.88 -36.93 12.86
CA PRO A 630 -13.34 -36.06 11.78
C PRO A 630 -13.91 -34.71 12.25
N SER A 631 -14.44 -34.65 13.47
CA SER A 631 -14.93 -33.41 14.09
C SER A 631 -13.84 -32.42 14.52
N GLU A 632 -12.57 -32.82 14.56
CA GLU A 632 -11.43 -31.96 14.91
C GLU A 632 -10.84 -31.21 13.71
N ILE A 633 -11.21 -31.57 12.49
CA ILE A 633 -10.78 -30.87 11.28
C ILE A 633 -11.66 -29.65 11.07
N ASP A 634 -11.08 -28.46 11.00
CA ASP A 634 -11.83 -27.19 10.96
C ASP A 634 -12.04 -26.67 9.54
N ILE A 635 -11.02 -26.83 8.69
CA ILE A 635 -11.02 -26.36 7.29
C ILE A 635 -10.61 -27.51 6.38
N PHE A 636 -11.15 -27.52 5.16
CA PHE A 636 -10.82 -28.49 4.14
C PHE A 636 -10.55 -27.81 2.80
N GLU A 637 -9.31 -27.92 2.35
CA GLU A 637 -8.82 -27.50 1.05
C GLU A 637 -9.03 -28.64 0.03
N CYS A 638 -10.13 -28.56 -0.71
CA CYS A 638 -10.51 -29.52 -1.72
C CYS A 638 -9.54 -29.52 -2.90
N HIS A 639 -9.47 -30.64 -3.62
CA HIS A 639 -8.90 -30.67 -4.94
C HIS A 639 -9.68 -29.72 -5.87
N GLY A 640 -11.02 -29.76 -5.84
CA GLY A 640 -11.91 -28.68 -6.26
C GLY A 640 -11.54 -28.00 -7.57
N THR A 641 -11.52 -28.76 -8.67
CA THR A 641 -11.11 -28.29 -9.99
C THR A 641 -12.19 -27.52 -10.73
N GLY A 642 -13.41 -27.42 -10.20
CA GLY A 642 -14.52 -26.77 -10.91
C GLY A 642 -15.05 -27.63 -12.05
N THR A 643 -15.01 -28.97 -11.87
CA THR A 643 -15.54 -29.91 -12.86
C THR A 643 -16.93 -30.40 -12.44
N SER A 644 -17.84 -30.49 -13.41
CA SER A 644 -19.23 -30.91 -13.18
C SER A 644 -19.36 -32.28 -12.49
N LEU A 645 -18.42 -33.20 -12.74
CA LEU A 645 -18.40 -34.55 -12.15
C LEU A 645 -17.50 -34.66 -10.91
N GLY A 646 -16.34 -34.00 -10.92
CA GLY A 646 -15.32 -34.15 -9.87
C GLY A 646 -15.75 -33.55 -8.54
N ASP A 647 -16.26 -32.31 -8.55
CA ASP A 647 -16.64 -31.61 -7.32
C ASP A 647 -17.74 -32.36 -6.53
N PRO A 648 -18.83 -32.88 -7.15
CA PRO A 648 -19.81 -33.71 -6.43
C PRO A 648 -19.25 -35.00 -5.84
N ILE A 649 -18.35 -35.69 -6.56
CA ILE A 649 -17.75 -36.94 -6.07
C ILE A 649 -16.85 -36.66 -4.86
N GLU A 650 -16.07 -35.58 -4.93
CA GLU A 650 -15.19 -35.16 -3.86
C GLU A 650 -15.97 -34.81 -2.58
N ILE A 651 -16.99 -33.94 -2.69
CA ILE A 651 -17.84 -33.56 -1.55
C ILE A 651 -18.59 -34.75 -0.97
N GLY A 652 -19.12 -35.64 -1.83
CA GLY A 652 -19.81 -36.86 -1.37
C GLY A 652 -18.89 -37.80 -0.59
N SER A 653 -17.62 -37.94 -1.02
CA SER A 653 -16.60 -38.70 -0.28
C SER A 653 -16.34 -38.10 1.09
N PHE A 654 -16.19 -36.77 1.17
CA PHE A 654 -15.95 -36.06 2.43
C PHE A 654 -17.12 -36.16 3.38
N ARG A 655 -18.34 -35.92 2.92
CA ARG A 655 -19.53 -36.04 3.76
C ARG A 655 -19.60 -37.40 4.47
N LYS A 656 -19.31 -38.49 3.76
CA LYS A 656 -19.33 -39.86 4.34
C LYS A 656 -18.28 -40.08 5.42
N VAL A 657 -17.12 -39.44 5.33
CA VAL A 657 -16.05 -39.56 6.34
C VAL A 657 -16.26 -38.57 7.48
N MET A 658 -16.56 -37.31 7.16
CA MET A 658 -16.64 -36.21 8.11
C MET A 658 -17.91 -36.23 8.95
N SER A 659 -19.00 -36.83 8.46
CA SER A 659 -20.26 -36.99 9.22
C SER A 659 -20.28 -38.20 10.16
N ILE A 660 -19.19 -38.97 10.26
CA ILE A 660 -19.13 -40.14 11.18
C ILE A 660 -19.22 -39.69 12.65
N THR A 661 -18.75 -38.48 12.94
CA THR A 661 -18.78 -37.86 14.27
C THR A 661 -19.59 -36.58 14.25
N GLU A 662 -20.43 -36.39 15.25
CA GLU A 662 -21.16 -35.13 15.42
C GLU A 662 -20.19 -33.97 15.65
N ARG A 663 -20.46 -32.82 15.02
CA ARG A 663 -19.65 -31.61 15.14
C ARG A 663 -20.51 -30.42 15.54
N LYS A 664 -19.95 -29.56 16.38
CA LYS A 664 -20.62 -28.36 16.91
C LYS A 664 -20.52 -27.19 15.94
N ASP A 665 -19.32 -27.00 15.39
CA ASP A 665 -19.01 -25.94 14.44
C ASP A 665 -19.22 -26.46 13.01
N PRO A 666 -19.39 -25.61 11.98
CA PRO A 666 -19.44 -26.02 10.57
C PRO A 666 -18.03 -26.25 9.98
N LEU A 667 -17.93 -27.11 8.95
CA LEU A 667 -16.66 -27.46 8.31
C LEU A 667 -16.50 -26.50 7.15
N TYR A 668 -15.45 -25.70 7.13
CA TYR A 668 -15.24 -24.78 6.03
C TYR A 668 -14.57 -25.51 4.87
N ILE A 669 -15.12 -25.38 3.66
CA ILE A 669 -14.54 -25.96 2.46
C ILE A 669 -14.05 -24.85 1.53
N ALA A 670 -12.83 -25.01 1.03
CA ALA A 670 -12.18 -24.05 0.14
C ALA A 670 -11.41 -24.77 -0.98
N SER A 671 -11.06 -24.04 -2.03
CA SER A 671 -10.10 -24.48 -3.04
C SER A 671 -9.28 -23.30 -3.53
N SER A 672 -7.95 -23.40 -3.43
CA SER A 672 -6.98 -22.44 -3.91
C SER A 672 -7.11 -22.23 -5.42
N LYS A 673 -7.66 -23.21 -6.15
CA LYS A 673 -7.77 -23.15 -7.60
C LYS A 673 -8.73 -22.07 -8.08
N SER A 674 -9.68 -21.66 -7.23
CA SER A 674 -10.53 -20.52 -7.53
C SER A 674 -9.77 -19.19 -7.46
N ASN A 675 -8.63 -19.10 -6.76
CA ASN A 675 -7.84 -17.87 -6.62
C ASN A 675 -6.58 -17.87 -7.50
N ILE A 676 -5.79 -18.94 -7.37
CA ILE A 676 -4.46 -19.11 -7.96
C ILE A 676 -4.44 -20.32 -8.89
N CYS A 677 -5.56 -20.57 -9.60
CA CYS A 677 -5.77 -21.56 -10.66
C CYS A 677 -5.32 -23.00 -10.37
N HIS A 678 -5.42 -23.89 -11.37
CA HIS A 678 -4.89 -25.25 -11.26
C HIS A 678 -3.42 -25.31 -11.69
N GLY A 679 -2.51 -25.28 -10.72
CA GLY A 679 -1.07 -25.48 -10.95
C GLY A 679 -0.62 -26.93 -11.14
N GLU A 680 -1.48 -27.80 -11.67
CA GLU A 680 -1.17 -29.16 -12.14
C GLU A 680 -0.22 -29.95 -11.21
N GLY A 681 0.98 -30.34 -11.64
CA GLY A 681 1.96 -31.07 -10.81
C GLY A 681 2.31 -30.39 -9.48
N GLY A 682 2.20 -29.07 -9.40
CA GLY A 682 2.42 -28.29 -8.18
C GLY A 682 1.16 -28.02 -7.33
N ALA A 683 -0.04 -28.40 -7.78
CA ALA A 683 -1.30 -28.08 -7.11
C ALA A 683 -1.37 -28.60 -5.67
N GLY A 684 -0.82 -29.79 -5.41
CA GLY A 684 -0.79 -30.36 -4.07
C GLY A 684 0.07 -29.59 -3.07
N VAL A 685 1.21 -29.03 -3.51
CA VAL A 685 2.05 -28.17 -2.67
C VAL A 685 1.38 -26.83 -2.45
N ALA A 686 0.77 -26.23 -3.48
CA ALA A 686 0.04 -24.97 -3.34
C ALA A 686 -1.15 -25.08 -2.37
N GLY A 687 -1.93 -26.17 -2.45
CA GLY A 687 -3.01 -26.43 -1.49
C GLY A 687 -2.49 -26.64 -0.05
N PHE A 688 -1.42 -27.42 0.14
CA PHE A 688 -0.85 -27.61 1.48
C PHE A 688 -0.23 -26.32 2.04
N PHE A 689 0.38 -25.50 1.18
CA PHE A 689 0.88 -24.16 1.53
C PHE A 689 -0.27 -23.30 2.07
N LYS A 690 -1.42 -23.29 1.37
CA LYS A 690 -2.63 -22.62 1.81
C LYS A 690 -3.15 -23.14 3.14
N CYS A 691 -3.16 -24.46 3.35
CA CYS A 691 -3.54 -25.04 4.65
C CYS A 691 -2.65 -24.55 5.79
N CYS A 692 -1.35 -24.43 5.55
CA CYS A 692 -0.43 -23.90 6.55
C CYS A 692 -0.76 -22.43 6.89
N MET A 693 -1.04 -21.59 5.89
CA MET A 693 -1.47 -20.21 6.13
C MET A 693 -2.84 -20.15 6.84
N GLN A 694 -3.84 -20.92 6.40
CA GLN A 694 -5.17 -20.92 7.01
C GLN A 694 -5.14 -21.34 8.49
N THR A 695 -4.33 -22.33 8.86
CA THR A 695 -4.19 -22.76 10.26
C THR A 695 -3.45 -21.73 11.11
N GLN A 696 -2.40 -21.11 10.58
CA GLN A 696 -1.66 -20.02 11.23
C GLN A 696 -2.52 -18.78 11.53
N HIS A 697 -3.53 -18.54 10.72
CA HIS A 697 -4.50 -17.45 10.91
C HIS A 697 -5.79 -17.89 11.60
N CYS A 698 -6.03 -19.21 11.71
CA CYS A 698 -7.32 -19.81 12.07
C CYS A 698 -8.49 -19.23 11.27
N GLU A 699 -8.27 -19.07 9.97
CA GLU A 699 -9.23 -18.50 9.01
C GLU A 699 -9.29 -19.35 7.75
N SER A 700 -10.51 -19.52 7.21
CA SER A 700 -10.72 -20.09 5.88
C SER A 700 -10.75 -18.98 4.84
N SER A 701 -10.09 -19.19 3.71
CA SER A 701 -10.09 -18.27 2.56
C SER A 701 -11.40 -18.30 1.78
N PRO A 702 -11.75 -17.24 1.03
CA PRO A 702 -12.88 -17.25 0.12
C PRO A 702 -12.71 -18.21 -1.08
N ASN A 703 -13.80 -18.82 -1.51
CA ASN A 703 -13.93 -19.44 -2.84
C ASN A 703 -14.44 -18.39 -3.83
N LEU A 704 -13.71 -18.19 -4.92
CA LEU A 704 -14.14 -17.27 -5.97
C LEU A 704 -15.13 -17.92 -6.93
N HIS A 705 -15.83 -17.06 -7.67
CA HIS A 705 -16.80 -17.42 -8.71
C HIS A 705 -17.99 -18.26 -8.24
N LEU A 706 -18.14 -18.52 -6.94
CA LEU A 706 -19.25 -19.26 -6.37
C LEU A 706 -20.46 -18.32 -6.18
N LYS A 707 -21.40 -18.35 -7.14
CA LYS A 707 -22.65 -17.58 -7.10
C LYS A 707 -23.86 -18.46 -6.81
N ILE A 708 -23.88 -19.65 -7.40
CA ILE A 708 -24.97 -20.62 -7.26
C ILE A 708 -24.31 -21.98 -7.03
N LEU A 709 -24.64 -22.64 -5.91
CA LEU A 709 -24.09 -23.97 -5.61
C LEU A 709 -24.53 -24.99 -6.66
N ASN A 710 -23.61 -25.87 -7.03
CA ASN A 710 -23.90 -27.00 -7.89
C ASN A 710 -24.94 -27.91 -7.21
N PRO A 711 -26.12 -28.14 -7.83
CA PRO A 711 -27.21 -28.90 -7.22
C PRO A 711 -26.88 -30.38 -6.99
N HIS A 712 -25.77 -30.87 -7.54
CA HIS A 712 -25.30 -32.24 -7.34
C HIS A 712 -24.40 -32.41 -6.11
N LEU A 713 -24.02 -31.33 -5.42
CA LEU A 713 -23.27 -31.43 -4.16
C LEU A 713 -24.16 -31.98 -3.06
N ASP A 714 -23.76 -33.11 -2.46
CA ASP A 714 -24.45 -33.72 -1.33
C ASP A 714 -24.11 -32.99 -0.03
N LEU A 715 -24.76 -31.86 0.23
CA LEU A 715 -24.58 -31.04 1.44
C LEU A 715 -25.73 -31.19 2.46
N ASP A 716 -26.80 -31.88 2.10
CA ASP A 716 -27.98 -32.01 2.97
C ASP A 716 -27.65 -32.78 4.27
N GLY A 717 -27.99 -32.16 5.40
CA GLY A 717 -27.67 -32.64 6.74
C GLY A 717 -26.17 -32.73 7.06
N PHE A 718 -25.28 -32.14 6.24
CA PHE A 718 -23.84 -32.09 6.47
C PHE A 718 -23.43 -30.66 6.86
N PRO A 719 -23.07 -30.39 8.14
CA PRO A 719 -22.66 -29.06 8.61
C PRO A 719 -21.36 -28.58 7.97
N CYS A 720 -21.44 -28.13 6.71
CA CYS A 720 -20.33 -27.79 5.85
C CYS A 720 -20.65 -26.49 5.10
N GLN A 721 -19.69 -25.58 4.99
CA GLN A 721 -19.88 -24.24 4.43
C GLN A 721 -18.79 -23.92 3.39
N PRO A 722 -19.15 -23.83 2.10
CA PRO A 722 -18.32 -23.17 1.09
C PRO A 722 -18.46 -21.66 1.24
N LEU A 723 -17.40 -21.02 1.70
CA LEU A 723 -17.40 -19.59 1.95
C LEU A 723 -17.00 -18.81 0.70
N THR A 724 -17.61 -17.64 0.49
CA THR A 724 -17.23 -16.66 -0.55
C THR A 724 -16.45 -15.47 0.03
N GLU A 725 -16.26 -15.45 1.34
CA GLU A 725 -15.54 -14.44 2.12
C GLU A 725 -14.64 -15.14 3.15
N THR A 726 -13.59 -14.45 3.60
CA THR A 726 -12.73 -14.98 4.67
C THR A 726 -13.52 -15.11 5.96
N ASN A 727 -13.43 -16.26 6.65
CA ASN A 727 -14.12 -16.46 7.92
C ASN A 727 -13.23 -17.11 8.96
N THR A 728 -13.40 -16.72 10.23
CA THR A 728 -12.63 -17.26 11.35
C THR A 728 -13.20 -18.63 11.73
N CYS A 729 -12.35 -19.66 11.76
CA CYS A 729 -12.79 -21.01 12.11
C CYS A 729 -12.59 -21.35 13.59
N ARG A 730 -11.53 -20.81 14.20
CA ARG A 730 -11.10 -21.04 15.58
C ARG A 730 -10.35 -19.82 16.10
N GLU A 731 -10.07 -19.80 17.40
CA GLU A 731 -9.31 -18.71 18.02
C GLU A 731 -7.84 -19.10 18.25
N MET A 732 -7.56 -20.26 18.84
CA MET A 732 -6.22 -20.62 19.31
C MET A 732 -5.42 -21.51 18.39
N ALA A 733 -6.07 -22.42 17.68
CA ALA A 733 -5.43 -23.40 16.83
C ALA A 733 -6.46 -23.96 15.85
N ALA A 734 -6.01 -24.50 14.73
CA ALA A 734 -6.88 -25.14 13.76
C ALA A 734 -6.19 -26.32 13.06
N TYR A 735 -7.00 -27.27 12.59
CA TYR A 735 -6.60 -28.25 11.58
C TYR A 735 -7.15 -27.87 10.21
N CYS A 736 -6.32 -28.08 9.17
CA CYS A 736 -6.73 -27.93 7.79
C CYS A 736 -6.24 -29.10 6.92
N GLY A 737 -7.19 -29.84 6.34
CA GLY A 737 -6.92 -30.95 5.43
C GLY A 737 -6.79 -30.48 3.99
N VAL A 738 -5.95 -31.13 3.19
CA VAL A 738 -5.81 -30.90 1.74
C VAL A 738 -5.94 -32.18 0.93
N SER A 739 -6.69 -32.14 -0.15
CA SER A 739 -6.76 -33.22 -1.15
C SER A 739 -6.14 -32.83 -2.48
N SER A 740 -5.46 -33.78 -3.12
CA SER A 740 -5.07 -33.64 -4.53
C SER A 740 -5.20 -34.95 -5.30
N PHE A 741 -5.88 -34.92 -6.45
CA PHE A 741 -6.24 -36.10 -7.23
C PHE A 741 -5.69 -35.99 -8.65
N GLY A 742 -4.81 -36.90 -9.03
CA GLY A 742 -4.28 -36.96 -10.39
C GLY A 742 -5.29 -37.58 -11.35
N PHE A 743 -5.39 -37.06 -12.58
CA PHE A 743 -6.32 -37.57 -13.58
C PHE A 743 -6.06 -39.04 -14.00
N GLY A 744 -4.91 -39.63 -13.63
CA GLY A 744 -4.66 -41.07 -13.75
C GLY A 744 -5.19 -41.92 -12.58
N GLY A 745 -5.87 -41.29 -11.61
CA GLY A 745 -6.48 -41.94 -10.45
C GLY A 745 -5.57 -42.05 -9.21
N THR A 746 -4.40 -41.40 -9.19
CA THR A 746 -3.56 -41.34 -7.97
C THR A 746 -4.09 -40.25 -7.05
N ASN A 747 -4.54 -40.63 -5.86
CA ASN A 747 -5.03 -39.70 -4.85
C ASN A 747 -3.99 -39.45 -3.77
N ALA A 748 -3.94 -38.24 -3.24
CA ALA A 748 -3.21 -37.91 -2.03
C ALA A 748 -4.04 -37.02 -1.12
N HIS A 749 -3.86 -37.18 0.19
CA HIS A 749 -4.49 -36.37 1.23
C HIS A 749 -3.50 -36.07 2.34
N GLY A 750 -3.57 -34.89 2.96
CA GLY A 750 -2.67 -34.47 4.04
C GLY A 750 -3.31 -33.48 5.00
N GLU A 751 -2.79 -33.43 6.23
CA GLU A 751 -3.35 -32.63 7.33
C GLU A 751 -2.30 -31.68 7.90
N ALA A 752 -2.63 -30.39 7.97
CA ALA A 752 -1.82 -29.36 8.59
C ALA A 752 -2.43 -28.94 9.93
N TRP A 753 -1.57 -28.64 10.90
CA TRP A 753 -1.95 -28.05 12.18
C TRP A 753 -1.02 -26.89 12.54
N ALA A 754 -1.55 -25.87 13.19
CA ALA A 754 -0.77 -24.86 13.88
C ALA A 754 -1.60 -24.15 14.96
N PRO A 755 -0.94 -23.61 15.99
CA PRO A 755 -1.53 -22.53 16.77
C PRO A 755 -1.70 -21.28 15.89
N ASN A 756 -2.67 -20.45 16.24
CA ASN A 756 -2.83 -19.15 15.63
C ASN A 756 -1.70 -18.25 16.10
N THR A 757 -0.78 -17.86 15.22
CA THR A 757 0.29 -16.90 15.56
C THR A 757 0.21 -15.62 14.74
N ALA A 758 -0.64 -15.62 13.71
CA ALA A 758 -0.70 -14.54 12.74
C ALA A 758 -1.79 -13.50 13.01
N THR A 759 -2.68 -13.75 13.98
CA THR A 759 -3.73 -12.79 14.37
C THR A 759 -3.66 -12.47 15.86
N THR A 760 -4.20 -11.31 16.22
CA THR A 760 -4.43 -10.87 17.61
C THR A 760 -5.27 -11.86 18.44
N ARG A 761 -6.02 -12.75 17.77
CA ARG A 761 -6.81 -13.82 18.40
C ARG A 761 -5.98 -15.03 18.84
N GLY A 762 -4.79 -15.23 18.27
CA GLY A 762 -4.01 -16.45 18.49
C GLY A 762 -2.86 -16.33 19.48
N GLY A 763 -2.27 -15.14 19.59
CA GLY A 763 -0.97 -14.95 20.23
C GLY A 763 -0.94 -13.85 21.27
N VAL A 764 -1.84 -13.87 22.27
CA VAL A 764 -1.44 -13.28 23.56
C VAL A 764 -0.39 -14.21 24.14
N ASN A 765 0.88 -13.93 23.87
CA ASN A 765 1.95 -14.45 24.72
C ASN A 765 1.60 -13.96 26.14
N GLU A 766 1.13 -14.85 27.00
CA GLU A 766 0.59 -14.59 28.36
C GLU A 766 1.56 -13.88 29.33
N LYS A 767 2.68 -13.33 28.85
CA LYS A 767 3.69 -12.67 29.69
C LYS A 767 3.96 -11.21 29.37
N ASP A 768 3.42 -10.67 28.28
CA ASP A 768 3.60 -9.26 27.95
C ASP A 768 2.27 -8.49 28.04
N PRO A 769 1.92 -7.96 29.24
CA PRO A 769 0.72 -7.16 29.42
C PRO A 769 0.70 -5.91 28.52
N THR A 770 1.87 -5.41 28.12
CA THR A 770 2.03 -4.28 27.19
C THR A 770 1.43 -4.59 25.83
N ARG A 771 1.77 -5.77 25.27
CA ARG A 771 1.26 -6.19 23.96
C ARG A 771 -0.23 -6.49 23.99
N ALA A 772 -0.72 -7.09 25.07
CA ALA A 772 -2.16 -7.33 25.25
C ALA A 772 -2.95 -6.02 25.37
N PHE A 773 -2.39 -5.04 26.10
CA PHE A 773 -2.95 -3.70 26.23
C PHE A 773 -3.00 -2.97 24.88
N GLN A 774 -1.89 -2.94 24.12
CA GLN A 774 -1.83 -2.36 22.77
C GLN A 774 -2.86 -2.98 21.82
N MET A 775 -3.04 -4.30 21.88
CA MET A 775 -4.01 -4.99 21.04
C MET A 775 -5.47 -4.66 21.40
N LYS A 776 -5.78 -4.48 22.70
CA LYS A 776 -7.11 -4.01 23.10
C LYS A 776 -7.33 -2.55 22.70
N LEU A 777 -6.30 -1.71 22.83
CA LEU A 777 -6.34 -0.32 22.41
C LEU A 777 -6.63 -0.19 20.90
N MET A 778 -5.96 -1.00 20.07
CA MET A 778 -6.20 -1.07 18.62
C MET A 778 -7.57 -1.63 18.23
N ALA A 779 -8.26 -2.30 19.15
CA ALA A 779 -9.58 -2.89 18.95
C ALA A 779 -10.69 -2.10 19.66
N ALA A 780 -10.35 -0.97 20.28
CA ALA A 780 -11.30 -0.09 20.92
C ALA A 780 -12.29 0.45 19.88
N PRO A 781 -13.55 0.70 20.27
CA PRO A 781 -14.43 1.52 19.45
C PRO A 781 -13.80 2.92 19.24
N PRO A 782 -14.22 3.64 18.19
CA PRO A 782 -13.86 5.04 18.00
C PRO A 782 -14.09 5.86 19.27
N ALA A 783 -13.31 6.93 19.43
CA ALA A 783 -13.52 7.86 20.52
C ALA A 783 -14.88 8.57 20.40
N ASP A 784 -15.51 8.83 21.54
CA ASP A 784 -16.70 9.68 21.58
C ASP A 784 -16.28 11.11 21.23
N ILE A 785 -16.87 11.67 20.17
CA ILE A 785 -16.65 13.05 19.75
C ILE A 785 -17.88 13.89 20.07
N THR A 786 -17.69 14.94 20.87
CA THR A 786 -18.73 15.95 21.13
C THR A 786 -18.45 17.21 20.33
N ILE A 787 -19.31 17.48 19.34
CA ILE A 787 -19.23 18.65 18.46
C ILE A 787 -19.94 19.84 19.14
N ASN A 788 -19.17 20.73 19.78
CA ASN A 788 -19.72 21.88 20.53
C ASN A 788 -19.69 23.21 19.74
N GLY A 789 -19.17 23.23 18.52
CA GLY A 789 -19.02 24.42 17.70
C GLY A 789 -18.68 24.09 16.24
N ASP A 790 -18.62 25.14 15.40
CA ASP A 790 -18.32 25.02 13.97
C ASP A 790 -16.81 24.87 13.70
N GLU A 791 -15.96 25.24 14.67
CA GLU A 791 -14.51 25.14 14.57
C GLU A 791 -14.02 23.85 15.27
N ILE A 792 -13.03 23.19 14.68
CA ILE A 792 -12.49 21.93 15.22
C ILE A 792 -11.81 22.10 16.59
N GLU A 793 -11.41 23.33 16.92
CA GLU A 793 -10.85 23.68 18.22
C GLU A 793 -11.90 23.63 19.35
N ASP A 794 -13.19 23.67 19.01
CA ASP A 794 -14.30 23.57 19.98
C ASP A 794 -14.76 22.12 20.20
N TRP A 795 -14.22 21.15 19.47
CA TRP A 795 -14.64 19.74 19.55
C TRP A 795 -13.95 19.04 20.72
N GLU A 796 -14.71 18.25 21.47
CA GLU A 796 -14.18 17.45 22.59
C GLU A 796 -14.09 15.97 22.18
N THR A 797 -13.04 15.27 22.65
CA THR A 797 -12.82 13.85 22.38
C THR A 797 -12.46 13.10 23.66
N THR A 798 -12.95 11.86 23.81
CA THR A 798 -12.49 10.92 24.84
C THR A 798 -11.22 10.15 24.42
N GLY A 799 -10.84 10.29 23.15
CA GLY A 799 -9.66 9.70 22.52
C GLY A 799 -8.39 10.49 22.82
N MET A 800 -7.30 10.08 22.17
CA MET A 800 -6.04 10.80 22.32
C MET A 800 -6.20 12.22 21.77
N ASP A 801 -5.78 13.21 22.55
CA ASP A 801 -5.82 14.62 22.12
C ASP A 801 -5.08 14.77 20.78
N PRO A 802 -5.75 15.22 19.71
CA PRO A 802 -5.13 15.38 18.39
C PRO A 802 -4.04 16.47 18.36
N ARG A 803 -3.94 17.30 19.42
CA ARG A 803 -2.89 18.31 19.64
C ARG A 803 -1.69 17.76 20.43
N ALA A 804 -1.68 16.48 20.77
CA ALA A 804 -0.60 15.85 21.51
C ALA A 804 0.76 16.09 20.83
N GLU A 805 1.75 16.53 21.63
CA GLU A 805 3.12 16.74 21.17
C GLU A 805 4.03 15.59 21.65
N PRO A 806 5.12 15.27 20.92
CA PRO A 806 6.09 14.28 21.38
C PRO A 806 6.63 14.60 22.78
N GLY A 807 6.46 13.68 23.71
CA GLY A 807 6.82 13.85 25.12
C GLY A 807 5.65 14.16 26.04
N ASP A 808 4.46 14.47 25.51
CA ASP A 808 3.24 14.49 26.30
C ASP A 808 2.95 13.08 26.84
N GLU A 809 2.72 12.99 28.14
CA GLU A 809 2.36 11.73 28.80
C GLU A 809 0.83 11.64 28.92
N TYR A 810 0.28 10.44 28.75
CA TYR A 810 -1.16 10.18 28.87
C TYR A 810 -1.42 8.98 29.77
N MET A 811 -2.42 9.13 30.65
CA MET A 811 -3.04 8.03 31.37
C MET A 811 -4.14 7.42 30.48
N VAL A 812 -3.96 6.16 30.08
CA VAL A 812 -4.92 5.45 29.23
C VAL A 812 -5.67 4.40 30.05
N ARG A 813 -7.00 4.51 30.13
CA ARG A 813 -7.85 3.55 30.85
C ARG A 813 -8.64 2.72 29.84
N VAL A 814 -8.59 1.40 29.99
CA VAL A 814 -9.36 0.45 29.17
C VAL A 814 -10.43 -0.21 30.04
N GLY A 815 -11.69 0.09 29.77
CA GLY A 815 -12.85 -0.50 30.44
C GLY A 815 -13.03 -1.97 30.11
N THR A 816 -13.75 -2.70 30.97
CA THR A 816 -14.08 -4.13 30.71
C THR A 816 -15.05 -4.33 29.54
N ASP A 817 -15.79 -3.28 29.19
CA ASP A 817 -16.66 -3.16 28.02
C ASP A 817 -15.91 -2.80 26.73
N GLY A 818 -14.61 -2.52 26.82
CA GLY A 818 -13.75 -2.19 25.67
C GLY A 818 -13.64 -0.69 25.38
N VAL A 819 -14.36 0.16 26.10
CA VAL A 819 -14.25 1.63 25.99
C VAL A 819 -12.87 2.08 26.46
N VAL A 820 -12.29 3.04 25.75
CA VAL A 820 -10.97 3.60 26.07
C VAL A 820 -11.11 5.08 26.36
N GLU A 821 -10.51 5.51 27.46
CA GLU A 821 -10.42 6.91 27.85
C GLU A 821 -8.96 7.32 27.91
N TRP A 822 -8.64 8.46 27.29
CA TRP A 822 -7.32 9.09 27.36
C TRP A 822 -7.40 10.34 28.23
N GLU A 823 -6.47 10.47 29.18
CA GLU A 823 -6.36 11.64 30.04
C GLU A 823 -4.90 12.13 29.99
N LYS A 824 -4.66 13.36 29.51
CA LYS A 824 -3.31 13.94 29.48
C LYS A 824 -2.77 14.03 30.91
N TYR A 825 -1.57 13.50 31.13
CA TYR A 825 -0.85 13.58 32.39
C TYR A 825 -0.09 14.91 32.45
N ASP A 826 -0.78 15.96 32.91
CA ASP A 826 -0.16 17.28 33.12
C ASP A 826 0.68 17.25 34.40
N ALA A 827 1.98 16.97 34.25
CA ALA A 827 2.92 17.05 35.37
C ALA A 827 3.21 18.49 35.79
N ASP A 828 3.16 19.47 34.89
CA ASP A 828 3.47 20.88 35.20
C ASP A 828 2.79 21.83 34.20
N LEU A 829 1.55 22.25 34.47
CA LEU A 829 1.13 23.58 33.99
C LEU A 829 1.99 24.59 34.75
N PRO A 830 2.74 25.48 34.09
CA PRO A 830 3.55 26.45 34.79
C PRO A 830 2.64 27.38 35.60
N ASP A 831 2.96 27.62 36.88
CA ASP A 831 2.20 28.51 37.77
C ASP A 831 2.07 29.95 37.22
N SER A 832 2.88 30.31 36.19
CA SER A 832 2.91 31.60 35.51
C SER A 832 3.35 31.45 34.05
N TYR A 833 2.80 32.28 33.17
CA TYR A 833 3.25 32.42 31.77
C TYR A 833 4.16 33.65 31.55
N GLY A 834 4.59 34.30 32.63
CA GLY A 834 5.35 35.55 32.58
C GLY A 834 4.44 36.78 32.53
N ASP A 835 4.73 37.78 33.37
CA ASP A 835 4.02 39.06 33.39
C ASP A 835 4.68 40.11 32.48
N GLU A 836 6.00 40.02 32.28
CA GLU A 836 6.81 40.86 31.39
C GLU A 836 7.63 39.99 30.41
N PHE A 837 7.84 40.47 29.19
CA PHE A 837 8.61 39.73 28.17
C PHE A 837 9.85 40.51 27.72
N PHE A 838 10.91 39.77 27.43
CA PHE A 838 12.19 40.30 26.96
C PHE A 838 12.67 39.53 25.74
N ILE A 839 13.47 40.17 24.90
CA ILE A 839 14.17 39.51 23.79
C ILE A 839 15.59 39.22 24.23
N GLN A 840 16.03 37.97 24.09
CA GLN A 840 17.42 37.55 24.27
C GLN A 840 17.95 36.95 22.97
N GLY A 841 19.22 37.21 22.62
CA GLY A 841 19.75 36.76 21.34
C GLY A 841 21.24 37.06 21.14
N THR A 842 21.75 36.77 19.95
CA THR A 842 23.18 36.98 19.63
C THR A 842 23.61 38.45 19.72
N PHE A 843 22.69 39.38 19.47
CA PHE A 843 22.93 40.83 19.51
C PHE A 843 23.13 41.41 20.92
N ASN A 844 22.72 40.68 21.98
CA ASN A 844 22.86 41.08 23.38
C ASN A 844 23.54 40.00 24.24
N ASP A 845 24.36 39.14 23.62
CA ASP A 845 25.03 38.01 24.27
C ASP A 845 24.08 37.09 25.07
N TRP A 846 22.83 36.97 24.62
CA TRP A 846 21.74 36.24 25.27
C TRP A 846 21.40 36.76 26.68
N SER A 847 21.47 38.07 26.87
CA SER A 847 21.08 38.76 28.10
C SER A 847 19.65 39.30 28.00
N SER A 848 18.73 38.79 28.82
CA SER A 848 17.34 39.29 28.86
C SER A 848 17.23 40.70 29.47
N SER A 849 18.20 41.11 30.29
CA SER A 849 18.14 42.37 31.06
C SER A 849 18.27 43.65 30.24
N GLU A 850 18.61 43.55 28.95
CA GLU A 850 18.96 44.70 28.10
C GLU A 850 17.90 45.05 27.03
N THR A 851 16.89 44.19 26.82
CA THR A 851 15.88 44.36 25.74
C THR A 851 14.47 43.94 26.17
N PRO A 852 13.76 44.77 26.98
CA PRO A 852 12.36 44.54 27.30
C PRO A 852 11.45 44.73 26.08
N MET A 853 10.35 43.98 26.05
CA MET A 853 9.26 44.16 25.10
C MET A 853 8.18 45.06 25.71
N GLU A 854 7.61 45.95 24.90
CA GLU A 854 6.53 46.86 25.28
C GLU A 854 5.18 46.21 24.99
N ARG A 855 4.22 46.31 25.92
CA ARG A 855 2.86 45.81 25.69
C ARG A 855 2.12 46.73 24.71
N HIS A 856 1.50 46.14 23.68
CA HIS A 856 0.74 46.90 22.69
C HIS A 856 -0.52 47.53 23.32
N SER A 857 -0.76 48.81 23.02
CA SER A 857 -1.78 49.61 23.72
C SER A 857 -3.23 49.22 23.43
N SER A 858 -3.51 48.57 22.29
CA SER A 858 -4.87 48.28 21.81
C SER A 858 -5.16 46.81 21.53
N ILE A 859 -4.15 45.93 21.59
CA ILE A 859 -4.29 44.49 21.33
C ILE A 859 -3.83 43.76 22.59
N PRO A 860 -4.75 43.26 23.43
CA PRO A 860 -4.40 42.46 24.60
C PRO A 860 -3.52 41.27 24.21
N GLY A 861 -2.51 40.95 25.02
CA GLY A 861 -1.61 39.81 24.78
C GLY A 861 -0.47 40.06 23.78
N LEU A 862 -0.49 41.17 23.03
CA LEU A 862 0.58 41.50 22.09
C LEU A 862 1.72 42.31 22.75
N TRP A 863 2.95 41.89 22.48
CA TRP A 863 4.20 42.50 22.95
C TRP A 863 5.12 42.83 21.78
N GLU A 864 5.79 43.97 21.85
CA GLU A 864 6.64 44.49 20.78
C GLU A 864 8.06 44.74 21.29
N GLY A 865 9.06 44.23 20.57
CA GLY A 865 10.47 44.52 20.84
C GLY A 865 11.22 44.81 19.54
N ARG A 866 12.47 45.26 19.64
CA ARG A 866 13.29 45.61 18.47
C ARG A 866 14.62 44.88 18.48
N ILE A 867 15.02 44.38 17.32
CA ILE A 867 16.34 43.78 17.08
C ILE A 867 17.06 44.62 16.03
N THR A 868 18.31 45.00 16.31
CA THR A 868 19.18 45.66 15.32
C THR A 868 20.21 44.66 14.81
N LEU A 869 20.29 44.47 13.50
CA LEU A 869 21.22 43.51 12.91
C LEU A 869 22.67 44.00 12.97
N GLY A 870 23.56 43.18 13.51
CA GLY A 870 25.00 43.43 13.54
C GLY A 870 25.67 43.32 12.16
N SER A 871 27.01 43.38 12.15
CA SER A 871 27.81 43.36 10.91
C SER A 871 27.66 42.08 10.07
N SER A 872 27.12 41.00 10.63
CA SER A 872 26.80 39.74 9.95
C SER A 872 25.57 39.86 9.04
N GLY A 873 24.69 40.83 9.25
CA GLY A 873 23.37 40.89 8.61
C GLY A 873 22.42 39.76 9.04
N ALA A 874 22.73 39.07 10.14
CA ALA A 874 21.92 37.99 10.68
C ALA A 874 22.05 37.90 12.21
N GLU A 875 20.94 37.77 12.92
CA GLU A 875 20.87 37.65 14.38
C GLU A 875 19.88 36.56 14.79
N GLU A 876 20.23 35.82 15.84
CA GLU A 876 19.39 34.78 16.45
C GLU A 876 18.72 35.34 17.72
N PHE A 877 17.47 34.95 18.00
CA PHE A 877 16.74 35.41 19.19
C PHE A 877 15.73 34.41 19.76
N GLN A 878 15.36 34.62 21.01
CA GLN A 878 14.26 33.98 21.75
C GLN A 878 13.49 35.04 22.54
N VAL A 879 12.28 34.70 22.98
CA VAL A 879 11.50 35.51 23.92
C VAL A 879 11.58 34.84 25.30
N ILE A 880 11.73 35.62 26.36
CA ILE A 880 11.82 35.12 27.74
C ILE A 880 10.89 35.91 28.64
N GLY A 881 10.03 35.20 29.37
CA GLY A 881 9.12 35.76 30.37
C GLY A 881 9.84 36.03 31.69
N ASP A 882 9.60 37.17 32.33
CA ASP A 882 10.12 37.61 33.62
C ASP A 882 11.64 37.51 33.81
N SER A 883 12.40 37.40 32.70
CA SER A 883 13.82 37.02 32.71
C SER A 883 14.11 35.69 33.43
N ASP A 884 13.13 34.79 33.49
CA ASP A 884 13.25 33.46 34.09
C ASP A 884 13.71 32.43 33.05
N PRO A 885 14.85 31.73 33.26
CA PRO A 885 15.31 30.66 32.37
C PRO A 885 14.33 29.49 32.19
N GLU A 886 13.33 29.34 33.06
CA GLU A 886 12.25 28.36 32.93
C GLU A 886 11.08 28.88 32.08
N LEU A 887 11.00 30.19 31.81
CA LEU A 887 9.96 30.83 31.01
C LEU A 887 10.45 31.26 29.62
N VAL A 888 11.18 30.39 28.94
CA VAL A 888 11.69 30.66 27.58
C VAL A 888 10.69 30.21 26.52
N TYR A 889 10.50 31.06 25.53
CA TYR A 889 9.73 30.82 24.30
C TYR A 889 10.66 30.77 23.10
N SER A 890 10.61 29.68 22.36
CA SER A 890 11.52 29.39 21.25
C SER A 890 10.81 28.69 20.09
N PRO A 891 11.35 28.71 18.86
CA PRO A 891 10.82 27.84 17.80
C PRO A 891 11.09 26.36 18.09
N LYS A 892 10.31 25.47 17.45
CA LYS A 892 10.52 24.02 17.49
C LYS A 892 11.76 23.56 16.72
N THR A 893 12.17 24.30 15.69
CA THR A 893 13.34 23.99 14.86
C THR A 893 14.54 24.87 15.23
N GLU A 894 15.74 24.32 15.11
CA GLU A 894 16.97 25.08 15.34
C GLU A 894 17.09 26.23 14.32
N LYS A 895 17.44 27.43 14.80
CA LYS A 895 17.69 28.63 13.97
C LYS A 895 16.60 28.93 12.93
N SER A 896 15.34 28.82 13.35
CA SER A 896 14.17 28.94 12.48
C SER A 896 14.04 30.33 11.85
N THR A 897 14.00 30.39 10.52
CA THR A 897 13.67 31.62 9.79
C THR A 897 12.16 31.82 9.59
N SER A 898 11.35 30.84 10.03
CA SER A 898 9.91 30.81 9.83
C SER A 898 9.17 31.52 10.96
N LYS A 899 8.30 32.47 10.59
CA LYS A 899 7.30 33.06 11.51
C LYS A 899 6.15 32.09 11.80
N ALA A 900 5.98 31.07 10.95
CA ALA A 900 4.96 30.03 11.08
C ALA A 900 5.40 28.85 11.95
N ALA A 901 6.67 28.84 12.40
CA ALA A 901 7.17 27.77 13.26
C ALA A 901 6.42 27.78 14.60
N ALA A 902 6.02 26.59 15.05
CA ALA A 902 5.38 26.40 16.35
C ALA A 902 6.29 26.91 17.48
N ILE A 903 5.68 27.60 18.45
CA ILE A 903 6.37 28.19 19.61
C ILE A 903 6.34 27.18 20.76
N LYS A 904 7.51 26.71 21.18
CA LYS A 904 7.71 25.91 22.39
C LYS A 904 7.83 26.83 23.60
N GLY A 905 7.31 26.38 24.75
CA GLY A 905 7.43 27.05 26.04
C GLY A 905 6.10 27.62 26.57
N PRO A 906 6.07 28.20 27.78
CA PRO A 906 7.24 28.51 28.59
C PRO A 906 7.88 27.23 29.17
N ALA A 907 9.16 27.04 28.88
CA ALA A 907 9.98 25.95 29.42
C ALA A 907 11.47 26.30 29.22
N THR A 908 12.37 25.59 29.91
CA THR A 908 13.80 25.70 29.60
C THR A 908 14.06 25.27 28.15
N SER A 909 14.75 26.12 27.38
CA SER A 909 15.08 25.86 25.97
C SER A 909 16.55 26.15 25.68
N GLY A 910 17.18 25.29 24.87
CA GLY A 910 18.54 25.50 24.38
C GLY A 910 18.63 26.66 23.39
N LYS A 911 19.77 27.34 23.34
CA LYS A 911 19.99 28.52 22.47
C LYS A 911 20.00 28.17 20.98
N GLU A 912 20.23 26.90 20.66
CA GLU A 912 20.14 26.34 19.31
C GLU A 912 18.73 26.45 18.74
N PHE A 913 17.69 26.41 19.59
CA PHE A 913 16.29 26.64 19.21
C PHE A 913 15.99 28.14 19.24
N SER A 914 16.41 28.86 18.21
CA SER A 914 16.28 30.32 18.12
C SER A 914 15.60 30.72 16.82
N TRP A 915 14.91 31.85 16.80
CA TRP A 915 14.48 32.46 15.54
C TRP A 915 15.66 33.20 14.91
N LEU A 916 15.81 33.11 13.59
CA LEU A 916 16.88 33.73 12.83
C LEU A 916 16.31 34.85 11.95
N VAL A 917 16.70 36.09 12.23
CA VAL A 917 16.39 37.26 11.40
C VAL A 917 17.56 37.56 10.47
N ARG A 918 17.29 37.83 9.20
CA ARG A 918 18.29 38.21 8.18
C ARG A 918 17.90 39.52 7.50
N GLY A 919 18.89 40.34 7.18
CA GLY A 919 18.72 41.65 6.54
C GLY A 919 20.06 42.30 6.23
N SER A 920 20.05 43.59 5.94
CA SER A 920 21.28 44.37 5.77
C SER A 920 21.87 44.76 7.14
N PRO A 921 23.20 44.86 7.28
CA PRO A 921 23.81 45.35 8.52
C PRO A 921 23.26 46.72 8.92
N GLY A 922 22.74 46.82 10.15
CA GLY A 922 22.10 48.03 10.68
C GLY A 922 20.57 48.09 10.50
N ASP A 923 19.97 47.15 9.79
CA ASP A 923 18.50 47.05 9.71
C ASP A 923 17.91 46.81 11.11
N VAL A 924 16.77 47.44 11.38
CA VAL A 924 16.01 47.27 12.62
C VAL A 924 14.75 46.48 12.30
N PHE A 925 14.50 45.42 13.06
CA PHE A 925 13.30 44.61 12.95
C PHE A 925 12.42 44.80 14.19
N LEU A 926 11.14 45.09 13.95
CA LEU A 926 10.10 45.03 14.97
C LEU A 926 9.68 43.57 15.15
N VAL A 927 9.86 43.03 16.35
CA VAL A 927 9.42 41.70 16.76
C VAL A 927 8.12 41.84 17.53
N GLU A 928 7.11 41.12 17.08
CA GLU A 928 5.77 41.07 17.66
C GLU A 928 5.56 39.66 18.24
N PHE A 929 5.39 39.55 19.55
CA PHE A 929 5.09 38.30 20.26
C PHE A 929 3.70 38.38 20.88
N PHE A 930 2.81 37.47 20.51
CA PHE A 930 1.45 37.40 21.04
C PHE A 930 1.32 36.20 21.97
N LEU A 931 0.82 36.45 23.18
CA LEU A 931 0.45 35.43 24.14
C LEU A 931 -0.85 35.82 24.83
N GLN A 932 -1.88 35.00 24.64
CA GLN A 932 -3.14 35.09 25.38
C GLN A 932 -3.71 33.68 25.56
N ASP A 933 -4.00 33.32 26.82
CA ASP A 933 -4.36 31.95 27.21
C ASP A 933 -3.27 30.97 26.72
N GLU A 934 -3.62 29.94 25.95
CA GLU A 934 -2.64 29.02 25.34
C GLU A 934 -2.14 29.47 23.97
N THR A 935 -2.76 30.49 23.36
CA THR A 935 -2.46 30.92 22.00
C THR A 935 -1.15 31.72 21.96
N LYS A 936 -0.20 31.24 21.16
CA LYS A 936 1.12 31.83 20.98
C LYS A 936 1.37 32.12 19.51
N SER A 937 1.85 33.30 19.17
CA SER A 937 2.38 33.56 17.83
C SER A 937 3.52 34.57 17.86
N ILE A 938 4.38 34.54 16.84
CA ILE A 938 5.51 35.45 16.72
C ILE A 938 5.63 35.92 15.29
N SER A 939 6.08 37.15 15.12
CA SER A 939 6.28 37.79 13.84
C SER A 939 7.43 38.78 13.96
N TRP A 940 8.09 39.04 12.85
CA TRP A 940 9.03 40.17 12.76
C TRP A 940 8.97 40.79 11.37
N ARG A 941 9.14 42.10 11.30
CA ARG A 941 9.19 42.85 10.05
C ARG A 941 10.23 43.95 10.15
N LEU A 942 10.73 44.40 9.00
CA LEU A 942 11.60 45.57 8.96
C LEU A 942 10.81 46.78 9.53
N ASP A 943 11.41 47.48 10.49
CA ASP A 943 10.86 48.68 11.11
C ASP A 943 11.25 49.87 10.21
N GLU A 944 10.29 50.36 9.40
CA GLU A 944 10.50 51.39 8.36
C GLU A 944 10.88 52.78 8.90
#